data_AF-A0A848XX22-F1
#
_entry.id   AF-A0A848XX22-F1
#
_cell.length_a   1.000
_cell.length_b   1.000
_cell.length_c   1.000
_cell.angle_alpha   90.00
_cell.angle_beta   90.00
_cell.angle_gamma   90.00
#
_symmetry.space_group_name_H-M   'P 1'
#
loop_
_entity.id
_entity.type
_entity.pdbx_description
1 polymer ?
#
loop_
_entity_poly.entity_id
_entity_poly.type
_entity_poly.pdbx_seq_one_letter_code
_entity_poly.pdbx_strand_id
1 'polypeptide(L)'
;MSRPLTLCLALVFSLPFAVAPVSAQEDPNEILDPVHLSALSYRNVGPHRGGRVTAVAGVPENPYLFYMGSTGGGVFKTEDAGNTWTNISDGQMAVASIGAIAVAPSDANVLYVGTGSAEPRGNTSPGRGMYRSTDAGKTWDFIGLPDAGQIGRVVVHPDDPDVAYVAALGSLFGRNDERGVYRTRDGGTTWENLLFVNDSTGVVDLAMDPSNPRILFATAWRAQRLPWTMISGSAEGGIYRSKDGGETWQQLRAGLPAGLVGKAGVTVSPANPDRVWAVIEAEGEAGGVYRSDNGGDSWRQLTGDRQLWHRPWYYNRITADPQDENTVYINNVLFYRSVDGGTAWQPIPTVPHPDSHALWINPLNTDIMIEGDDGGGTVTLNGGRSWSTQRNQATAELYRVTVDDQFPYRLYGSQQDNSTVSVPSRVSGAMISDFEHEYQVGGCESGHIAVDPRDPNIVYAGCFGGSISRYDVRTGQTREILAYPQNQLAQRIGDLRYRFQWNAPIRISPHDPDVLYHTSNHVHRSRNGGQSWEVISPDLTTDNPDHQGFAGGPITSDGTGVEVYGTIFAFEESPDEPGVLWAGSDDGRIHVSRDGGDNWTDVTPSDFPEGATVNSIDISRHGSGRVHVAAYKYRQGDFRPYLYRTDDYGASWQLLTNGGNGIPADHFTRVVREDPVRQGLLFAGTEFGMYVSVDGGAQWQSLQRNLPVTPVTDLQIHQGDLILSTQGRSFWIMDDLTPLRAVTEEIAQAPASLHAVRPAYRAFFGGPGLGALGATTRATNPPDGAWFHYSLGEDVEGPVELVVTDAAGDTAVTLSSESQAGPDLGAFAALAAMFGFGGGPPLLPKTAGTHRAVWGLTYPAPTLPAGTIIFGTLGQPPAPPGQYAVSLSVEGEVVGSESFEVRPDPRVPTPVADYVAQHRFLEDLGGIIDRLSDQTGDLMSARAQVEALTGLTDEAGLSEDDQAQVQAAADSLTGKLTGLQEEI
;
A
#
# COMPACT_ATOMS: atom_id res chain seq x y z
N MET A 1 -5.02 -72.55 45.25
CA MET A 1 -4.11 -71.98 46.26
C MET A 1 -3.02 -71.20 45.53
N SER A 2 -2.81 -69.95 45.96
CA SER A 2 -1.53 -69.21 45.90
C SER A 2 -1.03 -68.62 44.57
N ARG A 3 -1.25 -67.29 44.46
CA ARG A 3 -0.52 -66.23 43.70
C ARG A 3 0.98 -66.11 44.13
N PRO A 4 1.83 -65.12 43.70
CA PRO A 4 1.71 -64.03 42.70
C PRO A 4 2.99 -63.78 41.84
N LEU A 5 2.94 -62.81 40.89
CA LEU A 5 4.08 -61.92 40.62
C LEU A 5 3.59 -60.48 40.33
N THR A 6 4.47 -59.55 40.66
CA THR A 6 4.24 -58.18 41.16
C THR A 6 4.25 -57.11 40.06
N LEU A 7 3.40 -56.09 40.18
CA LEU A 7 3.43 -54.85 39.39
C LEU A 7 3.80 -53.68 40.34
N CYS A 8 4.86 -52.94 40.03
CA CYS A 8 5.28 -51.75 40.80
C CYS A 8 4.64 -50.48 40.22
N LEU A 9 3.97 -49.72 41.07
CA LEU A 9 3.50 -48.36 40.85
C LEU A 9 4.65 -47.36 41.08
N ALA A 10 4.80 -46.36 40.21
CA ALA A 10 5.59 -45.15 40.48
C ALA A 10 4.64 -43.94 40.57
N LEU A 11 4.63 -43.28 41.74
CA LEU A 11 3.96 -42.00 41.99
C LEU A 11 4.76 -40.86 41.36
N VAL A 12 4.08 -39.97 40.62
CA VAL A 12 4.61 -38.66 40.21
C VAL A 12 3.94 -37.58 41.08
N PHE A 13 4.76 -36.81 41.81
CA PHE A 13 4.34 -35.62 42.55
C PHE A 13 4.21 -34.43 41.58
N SER A 14 3.04 -33.80 41.52
CA SER A 14 2.80 -32.55 40.82
C SER A 14 2.97 -31.36 41.77
N LEU A 15 3.99 -30.52 41.52
CA LEU A 15 4.16 -29.19 42.12
C LEU A 15 3.51 -28.14 41.20
N PRO A 16 2.68 -27.21 41.71
CA PRO A 16 2.16 -26.11 40.91
C PRO A 16 3.24 -25.03 40.74
N PHE A 17 3.65 -24.76 39.50
CA PHE A 17 4.40 -23.56 39.15
C PHE A 17 3.45 -22.36 39.17
N ALA A 18 3.65 -21.45 40.11
CA ALA A 18 3.06 -20.11 40.04
C ALA A 18 3.79 -19.33 38.93
N VAL A 19 3.11 -19.12 37.81
CA VAL A 19 3.55 -18.20 36.76
C VAL A 19 3.28 -16.80 37.30
N ALA A 20 4.34 -16.06 37.63
CA ALA A 20 4.22 -14.63 37.88
C ALA A 20 3.81 -13.95 36.55
N PRO A 21 2.87 -12.98 36.56
CA PRO A 21 2.57 -12.21 35.36
C PRO A 21 3.85 -11.52 34.89
N VAL A 22 4.25 -11.80 33.66
CA VAL A 22 5.25 -11.00 32.95
C VAL A 22 4.63 -9.61 32.83
N SER A 23 5.15 -8.64 33.57
CA SER A 23 4.88 -7.23 33.30
C SER A 23 5.27 -7.00 31.84
N ALA A 24 4.30 -6.61 31.00
CA ALA A 24 4.62 -6.06 29.69
C ALA A 24 5.66 -4.96 29.92
N GLN A 25 6.80 -5.07 29.26
CA GLN A 25 7.84 -4.06 29.33
C GLN A 25 7.29 -2.87 28.53
N GLU A 26 6.91 -1.79 29.21
CA GLU A 26 6.42 -0.56 28.57
C GLU A 26 7.44 -0.11 27.50
N ASP A 27 6.99 0.08 26.26
CA ASP A 27 7.84 0.62 25.20
C ASP A 27 8.17 2.06 25.58
N PRO A 28 9.46 2.42 25.79
CA PRO A 28 9.83 3.76 26.22
C PRO A 28 9.49 4.86 25.20
N ASN A 29 9.10 4.50 23.98
CA ASN A 29 8.67 5.42 22.92
C ASN A 29 7.14 5.49 22.75
N GLU A 30 6.39 4.85 23.65
CA GLU A 30 4.94 4.99 23.71
C GLU A 30 4.58 6.36 24.30
N ILE A 31 4.21 7.31 23.43
CA ILE A 31 3.80 8.67 23.82
C ILE A 31 2.28 8.84 23.86
N LEU A 32 1.56 7.93 23.22
CA LEU A 32 0.12 7.76 23.24
C LEU A 32 -0.15 6.29 23.57
N ASP A 33 -0.99 6.02 24.57
CA ASP A 33 -1.44 4.65 24.82
C ASP A 33 -2.07 4.08 23.52
N PRO A 34 -1.61 2.94 22.99
CA PRO A 34 -2.14 2.29 21.80
C PRO A 34 -3.65 2.05 21.84
N VAL A 35 -4.23 1.97 23.03
CA VAL A 35 -5.68 1.87 23.25
C VAL A 35 -6.41 3.12 22.75
N HIS A 36 -5.77 4.30 22.72
CA HIS A 36 -6.34 5.52 22.14
C HIS A 36 -6.27 5.56 20.61
N LEU A 37 -5.45 4.69 20.02
CA LEU A 37 -5.29 4.58 18.57
C LEU A 37 -6.16 3.46 17.98
N SER A 38 -6.90 2.70 18.80
CA SER A 38 -7.63 1.49 18.39
C SER A 38 -8.63 1.72 17.25
N ALA A 39 -9.35 2.85 17.25
CA ALA A 39 -10.33 3.21 16.22
C ALA A 39 -9.70 3.65 14.89
N LEU A 40 -8.41 3.99 14.87
CA LEU A 40 -7.74 4.50 13.68
C LEU A 40 -7.30 3.34 12.78
N SER A 41 -7.70 3.44 11.51
CA SER A 41 -7.34 2.50 10.45
C SER A 41 -7.15 3.23 9.12
N TYR A 42 -6.26 2.70 8.30
CA TYR A 42 -6.03 3.16 6.94
C TYR A 42 -6.91 2.37 5.97
N ARG A 43 -7.44 3.05 4.97
CA ARG A 43 -8.21 2.48 3.87
C ARG A 43 -7.41 2.59 2.58
N ASN A 44 -7.19 1.48 1.89
CA ASN A 44 -6.59 1.49 0.56
C ASN A 44 -7.64 2.03 -0.43
N VAL A 45 -7.31 3.09 -1.16
CA VAL A 45 -8.22 3.71 -2.12
C VAL A 45 -7.88 3.41 -3.58
N GLY A 46 -6.83 2.63 -3.82
CA GLY A 46 -6.34 2.30 -5.16
C GLY A 46 -5.24 3.25 -5.65
N PRO A 47 -4.81 3.12 -6.92
CA PRO A 47 -5.38 2.21 -7.92
C PRO A 47 -5.07 0.74 -7.63
N HIS A 48 -5.95 -0.17 -8.05
CA HIS A 48 -5.70 -1.61 -8.05
C HIS A 48 -5.00 -2.04 -9.35
N ARG A 49 -3.91 -1.35 -9.64
CA ARG A 49 -3.09 -1.52 -10.83
C ARG A 49 -1.70 -1.97 -10.42
N GLY A 50 -1.22 -3.01 -11.09
CA GLY A 50 0.07 -3.60 -10.78
C GLY A 50 1.22 -2.61 -10.98
N GLY A 51 2.23 -2.76 -10.12
CA GLY A 51 3.56 -2.19 -10.28
C GLY A 51 4.60 -3.31 -10.28
N ARG A 52 5.88 -2.94 -10.31
CA ARG A 52 6.98 -3.85 -10.64
C ARG A 52 7.03 -5.13 -9.78
N VAL A 53 7.13 -6.26 -10.49
CA VAL A 53 7.31 -7.62 -9.97
C VAL A 53 8.61 -8.21 -10.50
N THR A 54 9.48 -8.63 -9.59
CA THR A 54 10.85 -9.11 -9.94
C THR A 54 11.10 -10.54 -9.51
N ALA A 55 10.10 -11.17 -8.88
CA ALA A 55 10.15 -12.55 -8.43
C ALA A 55 8.80 -13.24 -8.65
N VAL A 56 8.81 -14.41 -9.26
CA VAL A 56 7.61 -15.23 -9.51
C VAL A 56 7.91 -16.70 -9.27
N ALA A 57 6.91 -17.45 -8.81
CA ALA A 57 6.98 -18.90 -8.69
C ALA A 57 5.60 -19.54 -8.92
N GLY A 58 5.59 -20.80 -9.32
CA GLY A 58 4.36 -21.59 -9.49
C GLY A 58 4.50 -22.98 -8.88
N VAL A 59 3.37 -23.68 -8.76
CA VAL A 59 3.31 -25.07 -8.29
C VAL A 59 3.01 -25.98 -9.48
N PRO A 60 3.93 -26.89 -9.88
CA PRO A 60 3.77 -27.67 -11.10
C PRO A 60 2.45 -28.45 -11.20
N GLU A 61 2.00 -29.04 -10.10
CA GLU A 61 0.80 -29.89 -10.03
C GLU A 61 -0.51 -29.08 -9.93
N ASN A 62 -0.44 -27.77 -9.66
CA ASN A 62 -1.61 -26.91 -9.54
C ASN A 62 -1.55 -25.75 -10.55
N PRO A 63 -2.27 -25.85 -11.67
CA PRO A 63 -2.19 -24.87 -12.76
C PRO A 63 -2.81 -23.50 -12.42
N TYR A 64 -3.40 -23.33 -11.23
CA TYR A 64 -4.03 -22.09 -10.78
C TYR A 64 -3.27 -21.38 -9.66
N LEU A 65 -2.26 -22.03 -9.07
CA LEU A 65 -1.54 -21.52 -7.90
C LEU A 65 -0.18 -20.92 -8.28
N PHE A 66 -0.05 -19.61 -8.04
CA PHE A 66 1.18 -18.87 -8.29
C PHE A 66 1.45 -17.86 -7.18
N TYR A 67 2.71 -17.44 -7.12
CA TYR A 67 3.23 -16.45 -6.19
C TYR A 67 3.98 -15.36 -6.96
N MET A 68 3.85 -14.12 -6.50
CA MET A 68 4.64 -13.00 -6.99
C MET A 68 5.23 -12.20 -5.83
N GLY A 69 6.41 -11.63 -6.06
CA GLY A 69 7.12 -10.73 -5.16
C GLY A 69 7.32 -9.39 -5.85
N SER A 70 6.80 -8.33 -5.22
CA SER A 70 6.88 -6.96 -5.74
C SER A 70 8.01 -6.16 -5.08
N THR A 71 8.43 -5.06 -5.69
CA THR A 71 9.60 -4.29 -5.21
C THR A 71 9.36 -3.40 -4.00
N GLY A 72 8.10 -3.22 -3.59
CA GLY A 72 7.73 -2.52 -2.36
C GLY A 72 6.35 -2.90 -1.81
N GLY A 73 5.76 -3.99 -2.30
CA GLY A 73 4.42 -4.44 -1.93
C GLY A 73 4.35 -5.80 -1.23
N GLY A 74 5.45 -6.52 -1.09
CA GLY A 74 5.51 -7.81 -0.42
C GLY A 74 5.19 -8.99 -1.34
N VAL A 75 4.76 -10.10 -0.72
CA VAL A 75 4.48 -11.38 -1.38
C VAL A 75 2.98 -11.54 -1.57
N PHE A 76 2.57 -11.87 -2.79
CA PHE A 76 1.19 -12.14 -3.14
C PHE A 76 1.02 -13.55 -3.66
N LYS A 77 -0.17 -14.10 -3.44
CA LYS A 77 -0.62 -15.41 -3.87
C LYS A 77 -1.89 -15.29 -4.70
N THR A 78 -1.98 -16.08 -5.76
CA THR A 78 -3.21 -16.31 -6.52
C THR A 78 -3.55 -17.80 -6.49
N GLU A 79 -4.84 -18.14 -6.42
CA GLU A 79 -5.34 -19.51 -6.48
C GLU A 79 -6.29 -19.74 -7.68
N ASP A 80 -6.38 -18.74 -8.56
CA ASP A 80 -7.29 -18.72 -9.72
C ASP A 80 -6.58 -18.24 -11.00
N ALA A 81 -5.27 -18.53 -11.12
CA ALA A 81 -4.43 -18.16 -12.27
C ALA A 81 -4.39 -16.66 -12.57
N GLY A 82 -4.22 -15.83 -11.54
CA GLY A 82 -3.98 -14.39 -11.65
C GLY A 82 -5.24 -13.54 -11.83
N ASN A 83 -6.43 -14.11 -11.60
CA ASN A 83 -7.68 -13.33 -11.61
C ASN A 83 -7.87 -12.57 -10.29
N THR A 84 -7.41 -13.12 -9.18
CA THR A 84 -7.32 -12.46 -7.87
C THR A 84 -5.97 -12.68 -7.21
N TRP A 85 -5.49 -11.66 -6.50
CA TRP A 85 -4.22 -11.67 -5.77
C TRP A 85 -4.45 -11.26 -4.32
N THR A 86 -3.91 -12.04 -3.39
CA THR A 86 -3.97 -11.77 -1.95
C THR A 86 -2.56 -11.61 -1.41
N ASN A 87 -2.30 -10.53 -0.68
CA ASN A 87 -1.03 -10.37 0.01
C ASN A 87 -0.95 -11.37 1.18
N ILE A 88 0.17 -12.07 1.29
CA ILE A 88 0.40 -13.11 2.30
C ILE A 88 1.59 -12.79 3.22
N SER A 89 2.18 -11.60 3.12
CA SER A 89 3.33 -11.15 3.92
C SER A 89 3.00 -10.03 4.92
N ASP A 90 1.91 -9.29 4.71
CA ASP A 90 1.52 -8.14 5.52
C ASP A 90 1.36 -8.55 6.99
N GLY A 91 1.94 -7.75 7.90
CA GLY A 91 1.94 -8.01 9.35
C GLY A 91 2.93 -9.09 9.83
N GLN A 92 3.66 -9.75 8.92
CA GLN A 92 4.59 -10.84 9.28
C GLN A 92 6.03 -10.58 8.84
N MET A 93 6.23 -9.89 7.71
CA MET A 93 7.54 -9.52 7.21
C MET A 93 7.87 -8.05 7.54
N ALA A 94 9.13 -7.78 7.89
CA ALA A 94 9.60 -6.43 8.24
C ALA A 94 10.07 -5.60 7.03
N VAL A 95 9.88 -6.12 5.81
CA VAL A 95 10.24 -5.46 4.55
C VAL A 95 9.35 -5.99 3.43
N ALA A 96 8.99 -5.11 2.48
CA ALA A 96 8.13 -5.45 1.35
C ALA A 96 8.83 -5.46 -0.01
N SER A 97 10.14 -5.13 -0.07
CA SER A 97 10.93 -5.31 -1.28
C SER A 97 11.31 -6.77 -1.42
N ILE A 98 10.86 -7.43 -2.49
CA ILE A 98 11.13 -8.85 -2.74
C ILE A 98 12.03 -9.00 -3.97
N GLY A 99 13.14 -9.71 -3.83
CA GLY A 99 14.08 -9.98 -4.92
C GLY A 99 14.00 -11.40 -5.47
N ALA A 100 13.56 -12.36 -4.67
CA ALA A 100 13.44 -13.76 -5.09
C ALA A 100 12.35 -14.51 -4.32
N ILE A 101 11.70 -15.45 -5.00
CA ILE A 101 10.76 -16.42 -4.42
C ILE A 101 11.08 -17.79 -5.02
N ALA A 102 11.12 -18.82 -4.19
CA ALA A 102 11.22 -20.20 -4.62
C ALA A 102 10.25 -21.09 -3.83
N VAL A 103 9.47 -21.91 -4.55
CA VAL A 103 8.71 -23.01 -3.97
C VAL A 103 9.57 -24.27 -4.05
N ALA A 104 9.64 -25.06 -2.97
CA ALA A 104 10.41 -26.29 -2.97
C ALA A 104 9.78 -27.34 -3.92
N PRO A 105 10.54 -27.92 -4.87
CA PRO A 105 10.00 -28.91 -5.79
C PRO A 105 9.48 -30.19 -5.11
N SER A 106 10.06 -30.56 -3.97
CA SER A 106 9.67 -31.73 -3.19
C SER A 106 8.49 -31.50 -2.25
N ASP A 107 8.14 -30.25 -1.94
CA ASP A 107 7.03 -29.89 -1.05
C ASP A 107 6.50 -28.48 -1.34
N ALA A 108 5.33 -28.39 -1.96
CA ALA A 108 4.69 -27.12 -2.32
C ALA A 108 4.27 -26.25 -1.12
N ASN A 109 4.32 -26.76 0.12
CA ASN A 109 4.09 -25.94 1.32
C ASN A 109 5.32 -25.13 1.73
N VAL A 110 6.51 -25.49 1.26
CA VAL A 110 7.75 -24.83 1.65
C VAL A 110 8.11 -23.75 0.64
N LEU A 111 8.16 -22.51 1.11
CA LEU A 111 8.56 -21.35 0.33
C LEU A 111 9.77 -20.67 0.97
N TYR A 112 10.69 -20.20 0.13
CA TYR A 112 11.75 -19.29 0.52
C TYR A 112 11.57 -17.96 -0.19
N VAL A 113 11.76 -16.87 0.54
CA VAL A 113 11.67 -15.50 0.04
C VAL A 113 12.94 -14.75 0.39
N GLY A 114 13.60 -14.25 -0.65
CA GLY A 114 14.72 -13.33 -0.52
C GLY A 114 14.23 -11.90 -0.71
N THR A 115 14.54 -11.05 0.25
CA THR A 115 14.13 -9.64 0.21
C THR A 115 15.15 -8.79 -0.53
N GLY A 116 14.73 -7.61 -0.96
CA GLY A 116 15.55 -6.67 -1.70
C GLY A 116 15.68 -6.98 -3.18
N SER A 117 14.99 -6.21 -4.02
CA SER A 117 15.04 -6.39 -5.46
C SER A 117 16.46 -6.17 -6.02
N ALA A 118 16.96 -7.15 -6.77
CA ALA A 118 18.28 -7.14 -7.40
C ALA A 118 18.29 -6.46 -8.79
N GLU A 119 17.33 -5.57 -9.04
CA GLU A 119 17.16 -4.80 -10.28
C GLU A 119 17.31 -3.31 -9.94
N PRO A 120 18.56 -2.84 -9.75
CA PRO A 120 18.87 -1.56 -9.12
C PRO A 120 18.52 -0.34 -9.98
N ARG A 121 17.32 0.23 -9.81
CA ARG A 121 16.94 1.59 -10.24
C ARG A 121 17.42 2.63 -9.21
N GLY A 122 17.36 3.91 -9.56
CA GLY A 122 17.78 5.02 -8.69
C GLY A 122 16.96 5.20 -7.39
N ASN A 123 15.82 4.52 -7.27
CA ASN A 123 14.90 4.53 -6.12
C ASN A 123 14.64 3.12 -5.55
N THR A 124 15.54 2.16 -5.78
CA THR A 124 15.41 0.78 -5.25
C THR A 124 15.47 0.76 -3.72
N SER A 125 14.56 -0.01 -3.11
CA SER A 125 14.55 -0.30 -1.68
C SER A 125 15.60 -1.33 -1.27
N PRO A 126 16.17 -1.25 -0.05
CA PRO A 126 17.05 -2.29 0.48
C PRO A 126 16.26 -3.54 0.89
N GLY A 127 16.86 -4.72 0.77
CA GLY A 127 16.40 -5.93 1.44
C GLY A 127 16.96 -6.09 2.85
N ARG A 128 16.34 -6.99 3.62
CA ARG A 128 16.65 -7.31 5.02
C ARG A 128 16.68 -8.81 5.27
N GLY A 129 17.22 -9.58 4.31
CA GLY A 129 17.49 -11.01 4.45
C GLY A 129 16.40 -11.95 3.95
N MET A 130 16.39 -13.15 4.53
CA MET A 130 15.65 -14.32 4.07
C MET A 130 14.47 -14.65 4.98
N TYR A 131 13.37 -15.07 4.37
CA TYR A 131 12.18 -15.58 5.04
C TYR A 131 11.79 -16.95 4.51
N ARG A 132 11.14 -17.76 5.35
CA ARG A 132 10.62 -19.08 4.98
C ARG A 132 9.21 -19.29 5.50
N SER A 133 8.42 -20.00 4.72
CA SER A 133 7.12 -20.53 5.12
C SER A 133 7.12 -22.05 4.95
N THR A 134 6.40 -22.76 5.81
CA THR A 134 6.17 -24.22 5.73
C THR A 134 4.71 -24.60 5.58
N ASP A 135 3.84 -23.61 5.37
CA ASP A 135 2.38 -23.77 5.28
C ASP A 135 1.78 -23.04 4.07
N ALA A 136 2.55 -22.98 2.98
CA ALA A 136 2.20 -22.35 1.71
C ALA A 136 1.99 -20.82 1.79
N GLY A 137 2.68 -20.17 2.73
CA GLY A 137 2.70 -18.72 2.90
C GLY A 137 1.69 -18.17 3.91
N LYS A 138 1.08 -19.00 4.76
CA LYS A 138 0.17 -18.51 5.82
C LYS A 138 0.95 -17.91 6.98
N THR A 139 2.10 -18.50 7.31
CA THR A 139 3.05 -18.00 8.30
C THR A 139 4.46 -17.84 7.72
N TRP A 140 5.21 -16.85 8.21
CA TRP A 140 6.59 -16.56 7.78
C TRP A 140 7.55 -16.45 8.97
N ASP A 141 8.68 -17.14 8.85
CA ASP A 141 9.82 -17.05 9.76
C ASP A 141 10.96 -16.27 9.11
N PHE A 142 11.58 -15.34 9.85
CA PHE A 142 12.86 -14.77 9.46
C PHE A 142 13.97 -15.80 9.71
N ILE A 143 14.77 -16.08 8.67
CA ILE A 143 15.77 -17.14 8.70
C ILE A 143 17.19 -16.62 8.41
N GLY A 144 17.48 -15.34 8.62
CA GLY A 144 18.86 -14.81 8.60
C GLY A 144 19.26 -14.04 7.35
N LEU A 145 20.57 -13.78 7.22
CA LEU A 145 21.19 -12.89 6.21
C LEU A 145 20.69 -11.43 6.23
N PRO A 146 20.58 -10.78 7.41
CA PRO A 146 19.94 -9.46 7.55
C PRO A 146 20.63 -8.34 6.74
N ASP A 147 21.93 -8.47 6.46
CA ASP A 147 22.75 -7.48 5.78
C ASP A 147 23.04 -7.86 4.31
N ALA A 148 22.41 -8.93 3.79
CA ALA A 148 22.60 -9.37 2.40
C ALA A 148 22.10 -8.36 1.36
N GLY A 149 21.39 -7.30 1.77
CA GLY A 149 20.89 -6.26 0.88
C GLY A 149 19.97 -6.86 -0.18
N GLN A 150 20.42 -6.94 -1.44
CA GLN A 150 19.64 -7.51 -2.51
C GLN A 150 19.89 -9.01 -2.70
N ILE A 151 18.80 -9.76 -2.80
CA ILE A 151 18.82 -11.21 -3.04
C ILE A 151 18.25 -11.47 -4.43
N GLY A 152 19.11 -11.88 -5.37
CA GLY A 152 18.72 -11.98 -6.78
C GLY A 152 18.12 -13.33 -7.18
N ARG A 153 18.41 -14.40 -6.42
CA ARG A 153 17.91 -15.76 -6.70
C ARG A 153 17.91 -16.64 -5.45
N VAL A 154 16.90 -17.50 -5.35
CA VAL A 154 16.87 -18.64 -4.44
C VAL A 154 16.63 -19.91 -5.25
N VAL A 155 17.36 -20.98 -4.96
CA VAL A 155 17.18 -22.28 -5.60
C VAL A 155 17.11 -23.35 -4.51
N VAL A 156 16.04 -24.13 -4.49
CA VAL A 156 15.81 -25.20 -3.51
C VAL A 156 16.22 -26.54 -4.14
N HIS A 157 16.82 -27.42 -3.34
CA HIS A 157 17.20 -28.76 -3.78
C HIS A 157 15.95 -29.55 -4.24
N PRO A 158 16.01 -30.29 -5.35
CA PRO A 158 14.82 -30.92 -5.94
C PRO A 158 14.15 -31.97 -5.06
N ASP A 159 14.94 -32.66 -4.23
CA ASP A 159 14.48 -33.77 -3.39
C ASP A 159 14.46 -33.45 -1.88
N ASP A 160 14.86 -32.24 -1.47
CA ASP A 160 14.99 -31.88 -0.05
C ASP A 160 14.64 -30.40 0.19
N PRO A 161 13.52 -30.09 0.86
CA PRO A 161 13.05 -28.71 1.05
C PRO A 161 13.86 -27.92 2.10
N ASP A 162 14.73 -28.56 2.88
CA ASP A 162 15.57 -27.91 3.89
C ASP A 162 16.94 -27.48 3.34
N VAL A 163 17.30 -27.96 2.15
CA VAL A 163 18.52 -27.58 1.44
C VAL A 163 18.19 -26.52 0.39
N ALA A 164 18.67 -25.30 0.59
CA ALA A 164 18.48 -24.19 -0.35
C ALA A 164 19.77 -23.38 -0.52
N TYR A 165 19.88 -22.76 -1.69
CA TYR A 165 21.00 -21.90 -2.09
C TYR A 165 20.50 -20.51 -2.41
N VAL A 166 21.27 -19.49 -2.02
CA VAL A 166 20.92 -18.08 -2.18
C VAL A 166 22.01 -17.34 -2.92
N ALA A 167 21.64 -16.59 -3.96
CA ALA A 167 22.50 -15.59 -4.59
C ALA A 167 22.30 -14.24 -3.90
N ALA A 168 23.25 -13.90 -3.03
CA ALA A 168 23.29 -12.61 -2.32
C ALA A 168 24.16 -11.63 -3.11
N LEU A 169 23.53 -10.61 -3.69
CA LEU A 169 24.24 -9.54 -4.39
C LEU A 169 24.92 -8.62 -3.38
N GLY A 170 24.31 -8.40 -2.21
CA GLY A 170 24.78 -7.45 -1.20
C GLY A 170 24.06 -6.11 -1.26
N SER A 171 24.53 -5.18 -0.42
CA SER A 171 24.07 -3.79 -0.46
C SER A 171 24.42 -3.10 -1.78
N LEU A 172 23.48 -2.41 -2.40
CA LEU A 172 23.79 -1.56 -3.55
C LEU A 172 24.48 -0.25 -3.16
N PHE A 173 24.40 0.13 -1.88
CA PHE A 173 24.70 1.48 -1.43
C PHE A 173 26.04 1.61 -0.72
N GLY A 174 26.78 0.50 -0.61
CA GLY A 174 28.08 0.46 0.03
C GLY A 174 28.64 -0.96 0.05
N ARG A 175 29.84 -1.10 0.60
CA ARG A 175 30.49 -2.39 0.82
C ARG A 175 29.83 -3.15 1.97
N ASN A 176 29.75 -4.46 1.88
CA ASN A 176 29.34 -5.34 2.98
C ASN A 176 29.86 -6.76 2.76
N ASP A 177 29.96 -7.54 3.85
CA ASP A 177 30.51 -8.89 3.84
C ASP A 177 29.46 -9.96 3.48
N GLU A 178 28.17 -9.70 3.71
CA GLU A 178 27.08 -10.60 3.34
C GLU A 178 26.79 -10.54 1.82
N ARG A 179 27.66 -11.20 1.05
CA ARG A 179 27.60 -11.35 -0.41
C ARG A 179 28.08 -12.73 -0.83
N GLY A 180 27.58 -13.23 -1.96
CA GLY A 180 28.04 -14.48 -2.53
C GLY A 180 26.96 -15.54 -2.74
N VAL A 181 27.39 -16.80 -2.79
CA VAL A 181 26.47 -17.95 -2.72
C VAL A 181 26.41 -18.46 -1.29
N TYR A 182 25.22 -18.47 -0.70
CA TYR A 182 24.97 -19.07 0.59
C TYR A 182 24.21 -20.39 0.45
N ARG A 183 24.40 -21.31 1.38
CA ARG A 183 23.62 -22.55 1.49
C ARG A 183 23.13 -22.77 2.91
N THR A 184 21.88 -23.21 3.01
CA THR A 184 21.32 -23.86 4.21
C THR A 184 21.18 -25.36 3.96
N ARG A 185 21.25 -26.14 5.04
CA ARG A 185 20.89 -27.57 5.05
C ARG A 185 19.84 -27.92 6.10
N ASP A 186 19.31 -26.93 6.81
CA ASP A 186 18.44 -27.06 7.97
C ASP A 186 17.27 -26.05 7.93
N GLY A 187 16.79 -25.75 6.73
CA GLY A 187 15.64 -24.87 6.55
C GLY A 187 15.91 -23.38 6.83
N GLY A 188 17.17 -22.96 6.90
CA GLY A 188 17.59 -21.58 7.13
C GLY A 188 17.97 -21.29 8.58
N THR A 189 18.09 -22.32 9.42
CA THR A 189 18.60 -22.15 10.80
C THR A 189 20.07 -21.73 10.78
N THR A 190 20.85 -22.28 9.84
CA THR A 190 22.24 -21.90 9.61
C THR A 190 22.54 -21.67 8.14
N TRP A 191 23.49 -20.78 7.88
CA TRP A 191 23.95 -20.43 6.54
C TRP A 191 25.47 -20.55 6.42
N GLU A 192 25.91 -21.19 5.34
CA GLU A 192 27.31 -21.32 4.97
C GLU A 192 27.58 -20.48 3.71
N ASN A 193 28.60 -19.63 3.73
CA ASN A 193 29.04 -18.90 2.55
C ASN A 193 29.98 -19.80 1.71
N LEU A 194 29.49 -20.22 0.55
CA LEU A 194 30.15 -21.15 -0.37
C LEU A 194 31.02 -20.45 -1.42
N LEU A 195 30.66 -19.21 -1.78
CA LEU A 195 31.38 -18.41 -2.77
C LEU A 195 31.37 -16.94 -2.36
N PHE A 196 32.45 -16.49 -1.74
CA PHE A 196 32.71 -15.08 -1.49
C PHE A 196 33.75 -14.56 -2.50
N VAL A 197 33.38 -13.54 -3.28
CA VAL A 197 34.29 -12.93 -4.27
C VAL A 197 35.09 -11.79 -3.62
N ASN A 198 34.38 -10.76 -3.11
CA ASN A 198 34.91 -9.67 -2.27
C ASN A 198 33.74 -8.83 -1.71
N ASP A 199 34.05 -7.80 -0.92
CA ASP A 199 33.09 -6.89 -0.25
C ASP A 199 32.25 -5.98 -1.19
N SER A 200 32.54 -6.00 -2.49
CA SER A 200 31.95 -5.13 -3.51
C SER A 200 31.35 -5.92 -4.70
N THR A 201 31.58 -7.24 -4.76
CA THR A 201 31.16 -8.13 -5.85
C THR A 201 30.40 -9.30 -5.23
N GLY A 202 29.09 -9.32 -5.41
CA GLY A 202 28.22 -10.41 -4.95
C GLY A 202 27.78 -11.31 -6.08
N VAL A 203 26.76 -12.13 -5.83
CA VAL A 203 26.17 -13.03 -6.83
C VAL A 203 24.71 -12.63 -7.05
N VAL A 204 24.31 -12.44 -8.31
CA VAL A 204 22.97 -11.94 -8.66
C VAL A 204 22.06 -13.03 -9.22
N ASP A 205 22.60 -14.06 -9.85
CA ASP A 205 21.83 -15.17 -10.40
C ASP A 205 22.49 -16.52 -10.09
N LEU A 206 21.65 -17.57 -10.02
CA LEU A 206 22.06 -18.93 -9.68
C LEU A 206 21.19 -19.94 -10.44
N ALA A 207 21.84 -20.89 -11.12
CA ALA A 207 21.18 -22.01 -11.77
C ALA A 207 21.71 -23.35 -11.23
N MET A 208 20.80 -24.29 -11.01
CA MET A 208 21.10 -25.66 -10.61
C MET A 208 20.68 -26.60 -11.74
N ASP A 209 21.50 -27.60 -12.03
CA ASP A 209 21.10 -28.71 -12.87
C ASP A 209 20.07 -29.58 -12.12
N PRO A 210 18.80 -29.64 -12.56
CA PRO A 210 17.76 -30.39 -11.85
C PRO A 210 17.98 -31.91 -11.90
N SER A 211 18.79 -32.41 -12.83
CA SER A 211 19.14 -33.84 -12.94
C SER A 211 20.34 -34.24 -12.07
N ASN A 212 21.15 -33.26 -11.68
CA ASN A 212 22.32 -33.45 -10.83
C ASN A 212 22.57 -32.18 -9.99
N PRO A 213 21.95 -32.05 -8.81
CA PRO A 213 21.97 -30.81 -8.01
C PRO A 213 23.35 -30.46 -7.42
N ARG A 214 24.38 -31.27 -7.70
CA ARG A 214 25.79 -30.92 -7.41
C ARG A 214 26.37 -29.93 -8.43
N ILE A 215 25.77 -29.80 -9.61
CA ILE A 215 26.21 -28.87 -10.63
C ILE A 215 25.45 -27.55 -10.46
N LEU A 216 26.20 -26.49 -10.16
CA LEU A 216 25.68 -25.14 -9.93
C LEU A 216 26.42 -24.15 -10.81
N PHE A 217 25.71 -23.14 -11.31
CA PHE A 217 26.27 -21.96 -11.98
C PHE A 217 25.85 -20.71 -11.24
N ALA A 218 26.80 -19.82 -10.96
CA ALA A 218 26.57 -18.55 -10.28
C ALA A 218 27.11 -17.40 -11.12
N THR A 219 26.43 -16.25 -11.14
CA THR A 219 26.90 -15.05 -11.84
C THR A 219 27.32 -13.98 -10.83
N ALA A 220 28.63 -13.72 -10.77
CA ALA A 220 29.20 -12.69 -9.92
C ALA A 220 29.09 -11.31 -10.57
N TRP A 221 28.66 -10.30 -9.80
CA TRP A 221 28.42 -8.95 -10.28
C TRP A 221 28.83 -7.91 -9.24
N ARG A 222 29.63 -6.92 -9.67
CA ARG A 222 29.86 -5.68 -8.93
C ARG A 222 28.79 -4.67 -9.31
N ALA A 223 27.93 -4.35 -8.35
CA ALA A 223 26.85 -3.37 -8.49
C ALA A 223 26.94 -2.34 -7.36
N GLN A 224 27.02 -1.06 -7.70
CA GLN A 224 26.92 0.03 -6.72
C GLN A 224 26.08 1.18 -7.29
N ARG A 225 25.04 1.57 -6.57
CA ARG A 225 24.12 2.64 -6.93
C ARG A 225 24.42 3.89 -6.09
N LEU A 226 24.80 4.97 -6.76
CA LEU A 226 24.94 6.31 -6.18
C LEU A 226 23.83 7.23 -6.74
N PRO A 227 23.58 8.40 -6.13
CA PRO A 227 22.58 9.32 -6.64
C PRO A 227 22.81 9.75 -8.11
N TRP A 228 24.06 9.91 -8.52
CA TRP A 228 24.46 10.42 -9.84
C TRP A 228 25.00 9.36 -10.81
N THR A 229 25.14 8.09 -10.40
CA THR A 229 25.72 7.05 -11.27
C THR A 229 25.44 5.62 -10.82
N MET A 230 25.63 4.66 -11.72
CA MET A 230 25.67 3.22 -11.46
C MET A 230 27.07 2.68 -11.77
N ILE A 231 27.64 1.91 -10.85
CA ILE A 231 28.85 1.14 -11.12
C ILE A 231 28.41 -0.29 -11.44
N SER A 232 28.67 -0.74 -12.68
CA SER A 232 28.38 -2.09 -13.15
C SER A 232 29.62 -2.78 -13.71
N GLY A 233 30.04 -3.84 -13.02
CA GLY A 233 31.04 -4.79 -13.48
C GLY A 233 32.42 -4.69 -12.84
N SER A 234 33.16 -5.79 -12.94
CA SER A 234 34.52 -5.95 -12.40
C SER A 234 35.26 -7.06 -13.17
N ALA A 235 36.56 -7.22 -12.89
CA ALA A 235 37.37 -8.30 -13.47
C ALA A 235 37.10 -9.66 -12.78
N GLU A 236 36.61 -9.60 -11.54
CA GLU A 236 36.15 -10.73 -10.75
C GLU A 236 34.71 -11.12 -11.08
N GLY A 237 34.00 -10.34 -11.91
CA GLY A 237 32.66 -10.66 -12.37
C GLY A 237 32.60 -11.86 -13.32
N GLY A 238 31.39 -12.27 -13.68
CA GLY A 238 31.13 -13.31 -14.67
C GLY A 238 30.68 -14.64 -14.07
N ILE A 239 30.81 -15.72 -14.86
CA ILE A 239 30.17 -17.00 -14.56
C ILE A 239 31.13 -17.92 -13.80
N TYR A 240 30.65 -18.46 -12.68
CA TYR A 240 31.32 -19.46 -11.86
C TYR A 240 30.53 -20.76 -11.93
N ARG A 241 31.23 -21.90 -11.81
CA ARG A 241 30.61 -23.22 -11.75
C ARG A 241 31.17 -24.05 -10.61
N SER A 242 30.29 -24.76 -9.92
CA SER A 242 30.62 -25.88 -9.03
C SER A 242 30.16 -27.20 -9.64
N LYS A 243 30.89 -28.29 -9.33
CA LYS A 243 30.52 -29.68 -9.70
C LYS A 243 30.30 -30.57 -8.47
N ASP A 244 30.36 -30.01 -7.26
CA ASP A 244 30.38 -30.72 -5.99
C ASP A 244 29.38 -30.15 -4.96
N GLY A 245 28.32 -29.47 -5.41
CA GLY A 245 27.29 -28.92 -4.54
C GLY A 245 27.70 -27.61 -3.86
N GLY A 246 28.62 -26.88 -4.50
CA GLY A 246 29.10 -25.57 -4.07
C GLY A 246 30.30 -25.59 -3.13
N GLU A 247 30.90 -26.76 -2.85
CA GLU A 247 32.11 -26.86 -2.02
C GLU A 247 33.32 -26.23 -2.69
N THR A 248 33.43 -26.35 -4.01
CA THR A 248 34.45 -25.67 -4.82
C THR A 248 33.85 -24.97 -6.04
N TRP A 249 34.44 -23.84 -6.40
CA TRP A 249 33.99 -23.00 -7.51
C TRP A 249 35.12 -22.68 -8.48
N GLN A 250 34.83 -22.76 -9.77
CA GLN A 250 35.73 -22.38 -10.86
C GLN A 250 35.12 -21.24 -11.67
N GLN A 251 35.84 -20.12 -11.81
CA GLN A 251 35.47 -19.08 -12.76
C GLN A 251 35.67 -19.59 -14.20
N LEU A 252 34.64 -19.49 -15.03
CA LEU A 252 34.66 -19.93 -16.42
C LEU A 252 35.20 -18.83 -17.32
N ARG A 253 36.06 -19.19 -18.28
CA ARG A 253 36.71 -18.23 -19.19
C ARG A 253 36.74 -18.65 -20.66
N ALA A 254 36.69 -19.96 -20.94
CA ALA A 254 36.82 -20.47 -22.30
C ALA A 254 35.62 -20.06 -23.17
N GLY A 255 35.85 -19.12 -24.10
CA GLY A 255 34.82 -18.61 -25.01
C GLY A 255 33.87 -17.56 -24.39
N LEU A 256 34.17 -17.09 -23.18
CA LEU A 256 33.47 -16.00 -22.48
C LEU A 256 34.31 -14.71 -22.54
N PRO A 257 33.70 -13.53 -22.25
CA PRO A 257 34.43 -12.27 -22.19
C PRO A 257 35.60 -12.28 -21.19
N ALA A 258 36.73 -11.68 -21.56
CA ALA A 258 37.97 -11.68 -20.76
C ALA A 258 38.22 -10.37 -19.99
N GLY A 259 37.51 -9.29 -20.33
CA GLY A 259 37.63 -7.96 -19.73
C GLY A 259 36.72 -7.78 -18.51
N LEU A 260 36.16 -6.57 -18.35
CA LEU A 260 35.17 -6.31 -17.32
C LEU A 260 33.84 -6.99 -17.68
N VAL A 261 33.27 -7.70 -16.72
CA VAL A 261 31.98 -8.38 -16.86
C VAL A 261 30.99 -7.79 -15.86
N GLY A 262 29.80 -7.42 -16.36
CA GLY A 262 28.71 -6.82 -15.60
C GLY A 262 27.68 -7.85 -15.17
N LYS A 263 26.40 -7.45 -15.10
CA LYS A 263 25.32 -8.38 -14.73
C LYS A 263 25.22 -9.49 -15.77
N ALA A 264 24.98 -10.71 -15.33
CA ALA A 264 24.69 -11.83 -16.22
C ALA A 264 23.56 -12.70 -15.66
N GLY A 265 22.70 -13.21 -16.54
CA GLY A 265 21.76 -14.28 -16.24
C GLY A 265 22.29 -15.61 -16.79
N VAL A 266 22.00 -16.72 -16.10
CA VAL A 266 22.43 -18.06 -16.51
C VAL A 266 21.33 -19.10 -16.32
N THR A 267 21.22 -20.04 -17.25
CA THR A 267 20.25 -21.14 -17.15
C THR A 267 20.80 -22.43 -17.74
N VAL A 268 20.51 -23.55 -17.08
CA VAL A 268 20.82 -24.92 -17.53
C VAL A 268 19.53 -25.49 -18.13
N SER A 269 19.58 -26.13 -19.30
CA SER A 269 18.40 -26.78 -19.86
C SER A 269 18.00 -27.99 -19.03
N PRO A 270 16.77 -28.05 -18.47
CA PRO A 270 16.28 -29.27 -17.83
C PRO A 270 16.13 -30.44 -18.81
N ALA A 271 15.89 -30.15 -20.10
CA ALA A 271 15.77 -31.15 -21.15
C ALA A 271 17.14 -31.72 -21.62
N ASN A 272 18.23 -30.96 -21.45
CA ASN A 272 19.59 -31.39 -21.78
C ASN A 272 20.64 -30.66 -20.92
N PRO A 273 21.15 -31.27 -19.83
CA PRO A 273 22.04 -30.60 -18.88
C PRO A 273 23.42 -30.21 -19.45
N ASP A 274 23.83 -30.76 -20.61
CA ASP A 274 25.04 -30.29 -21.31
C ASP A 274 24.84 -28.91 -21.94
N ARG A 275 23.59 -28.49 -22.12
CA ARG A 275 23.26 -27.18 -22.68
C ARG A 275 23.02 -26.15 -21.59
N VAL A 276 23.82 -25.09 -21.67
CA VAL A 276 23.75 -23.94 -20.75
C VAL A 276 23.74 -22.67 -21.58
N TRP A 277 22.85 -21.73 -21.25
CA TRP A 277 22.84 -20.39 -21.84
C TRP A 277 23.16 -19.33 -20.81
N ALA A 278 23.71 -18.22 -21.30
CA ALA A 278 23.89 -17.02 -20.51
C ALA A 278 23.61 -15.78 -21.34
N VAL A 279 23.11 -14.73 -20.70
CA VAL A 279 23.04 -13.38 -21.26
C VAL A 279 23.94 -12.48 -20.42
N ILE A 280 24.90 -11.81 -21.06
CA ILE A 280 26.06 -11.22 -20.37
C ILE A 280 26.25 -9.77 -20.77
N GLU A 281 26.34 -8.89 -19.77
CA GLU A 281 26.89 -7.54 -19.91
C GLU A 281 28.42 -7.61 -19.98
N ALA A 282 29.01 -7.11 -21.06
CA ALA A 282 30.46 -6.97 -21.20
C ALA A 282 30.80 -5.81 -22.15
N GLU A 283 32.08 -5.44 -22.19
CA GLU A 283 32.57 -4.31 -22.99
C GLU A 283 32.47 -4.56 -24.50
N GLY A 284 32.04 -3.54 -25.24
CA GLY A 284 31.97 -3.55 -26.70
C GLY A 284 31.12 -4.71 -27.25
N GLU A 285 31.65 -5.40 -28.26
CA GLU A 285 30.98 -6.50 -28.95
C GLU A 285 30.93 -7.81 -28.13
N ALA A 286 31.55 -7.85 -26.95
CA ALA A 286 31.58 -9.04 -26.09
C ALA A 286 30.31 -9.20 -25.23
N GLY A 287 29.42 -8.20 -25.20
CA GLY A 287 28.12 -8.37 -24.55
C GLY A 287 27.15 -9.14 -25.45
N GLY A 288 26.26 -9.94 -24.85
CA GLY A 288 25.23 -10.66 -25.60
C GLY A 288 24.88 -12.04 -25.05
N VAL A 289 24.32 -12.87 -25.92
CA VAL A 289 23.84 -14.22 -25.58
C VAL A 289 24.90 -15.27 -25.93
N TYR A 290 25.20 -16.12 -24.97
CA TYR A 290 26.18 -17.19 -25.04
C TYR A 290 25.53 -18.54 -24.82
N ARG A 291 26.13 -19.58 -25.41
CA ARG A 291 25.75 -20.97 -25.18
C ARG A 291 26.96 -21.87 -25.03
N SER A 292 26.84 -22.83 -24.12
CA SER A 292 27.69 -24.01 -24.02
C SER A 292 26.86 -25.24 -24.43
N ASP A 293 27.50 -26.18 -25.12
CA ASP A 293 26.94 -27.50 -25.45
C ASP A 293 27.72 -28.65 -24.75
N ASN A 294 28.52 -28.33 -23.71
CA ASN A 294 29.31 -29.29 -22.94
C ASN A 294 29.36 -28.96 -21.43
N GLY A 295 28.21 -28.61 -20.84
CA GLY A 295 28.06 -28.41 -19.40
C GLY A 295 28.88 -27.24 -18.83
N GLY A 296 29.20 -26.23 -19.66
CA GLY A 296 29.92 -25.01 -19.31
C GLY A 296 31.44 -25.08 -19.48
N ASP A 297 31.99 -26.18 -20.02
CA ASP A 297 33.44 -26.30 -20.24
C ASP A 297 33.97 -25.34 -21.33
N SER A 298 33.17 -25.04 -22.36
CA SER A 298 33.47 -24.02 -23.36
C SER A 298 32.22 -23.36 -23.92
N TRP A 299 32.31 -22.06 -24.20
CA TRP A 299 31.19 -21.23 -24.64
C TRP A 299 31.40 -20.67 -26.05
N ARG A 300 30.30 -20.26 -26.68
CA ARG A 300 30.30 -19.45 -27.89
C ARG A 300 29.25 -18.36 -27.80
N GLN A 301 29.60 -17.16 -28.26
CA GLN A 301 28.63 -16.09 -28.45
C GLN A 301 27.73 -16.45 -29.63
N LEU A 302 26.42 -16.43 -29.42
CA LEU A 302 25.43 -16.66 -30.47
C LEU A 302 25.07 -15.35 -31.17
N THR A 303 24.91 -14.29 -30.39
CA THR A 303 24.56 -12.96 -30.89
C THR A 303 25.02 -11.88 -29.91
N GLY A 304 25.42 -10.72 -30.45
CA GLY A 304 25.70 -9.49 -29.70
C GLY A 304 24.52 -8.50 -29.70
N ASP A 305 23.36 -8.90 -30.25
CA ASP A 305 22.21 -8.00 -30.43
C ASP A 305 21.78 -7.35 -29.11
N ARG A 306 21.92 -6.02 -29.07
CA ARG A 306 21.67 -5.20 -27.89
C ARG A 306 20.21 -5.23 -27.43
N GLN A 307 19.26 -5.59 -28.29
CA GLN A 307 17.85 -5.72 -27.92
C GLN A 307 17.62 -6.80 -26.85
N LEU A 308 18.48 -7.82 -26.79
CA LEU A 308 18.36 -8.94 -25.86
C LEU A 308 19.03 -8.68 -24.50
N TRP A 309 19.87 -7.65 -24.40
CA TRP A 309 20.61 -7.30 -23.19
C TRP A 309 20.68 -5.78 -23.00
N HIS A 310 19.58 -5.09 -23.29
CA HIS A 310 19.44 -3.65 -23.02
C HIS A 310 19.37 -3.41 -21.50
N ARG A 311 19.85 -2.23 -21.04
CA ARG A 311 19.99 -1.84 -19.62
C ARG A 311 20.26 -3.03 -18.69
N PRO A 312 21.40 -3.72 -18.85
CA PRO A 312 21.61 -5.02 -18.24
C PRO A 312 21.56 -4.97 -16.72
N TRP A 313 21.89 -3.85 -16.07
CA TRP A 313 21.71 -3.70 -14.63
C TRP A 313 20.24 -3.84 -14.19
N TYR A 314 19.29 -3.37 -15.00
CA TYR A 314 17.86 -3.45 -14.71
C TYR A 314 17.27 -4.81 -15.09
N TYR A 315 17.58 -5.34 -16.28
CA TYR A 315 17.04 -6.63 -16.76
C TYR A 315 18.09 -7.74 -16.71
N ASN A 316 18.19 -8.55 -17.77
CA ASN A 316 19.25 -9.53 -18.04
C ASN A 316 19.03 -10.91 -17.40
N ARG A 317 17.80 -11.45 -17.48
CA ARG A 317 17.50 -12.85 -17.15
C ARG A 317 17.26 -13.70 -18.39
N ILE A 318 17.62 -14.98 -18.29
CA ILE A 318 17.45 -16.00 -19.34
C ILE A 318 16.92 -17.28 -18.71
N THR A 319 15.92 -17.90 -19.34
CA THR A 319 15.22 -19.08 -18.78
C THR A 319 15.05 -20.14 -19.85
N ALA A 320 15.57 -21.35 -19.61
CA ALA A 320 15.38 -22.48 -20.50
C ALA A 320 13.97 -23.07 -20.40
N ASP A 321 13.44 -23.54 -21.52
CA ASP A 321 12.24 -24.37 -21.51
C ASP A 321 12.52 -25.72 -20.82
N PRO A 322 11.64 -26.18 -19.91
CA PRO A 322 11.89 -27.40 -19.15
C PRO A 322 11.69 -28.69 -19.95
N GLN A 323 11.04 -28.64 -21.12
CA GLN A 323 10.73 -29.83 -21.94
C GLN A 323 11.41 -29.82 -23.32
N ASP A 324 11.91 -28.69 -23.79
CA ASP A 324 12.58 -28.54 -25.09
C ASP A 324 14.00 -27.96 -24.96
N GLU A 325 15.01 -28.74 -25.35
CA GLU A 325 16.43 -28.34 -25.30
C GLU A 325 16.81 -27.17 -26.25
N ASN A 326 15.93 -26.77 -27.16
CA ASN A 326 16.17 -25.68 -28.10
C ASN A 326 15.34 -24.43 -27.78
N THR A 327 14.37 -24.50 -26.89
CA THR A 327 13.55 -23.34 -26.51
C THR A 327 14.15 -22.62 -25.30
N VAL A 328 14.30 -21.29 -25.42
CA VAL A 328 14.86 -20.43 -24.37
C VAL A 328 14.25 -19.03 -24.44
N TYR A 329 14.07 -18.39 -23.29
CA TYR A 329 13.41 -17.10 -23.14
C TYR A 329 14.35 -16.07 -22.51
N ILE A 330 14.17 -14.79 -22.86
CA ILE A 330 14.89 -13.66 -22.26
C ILE A 330 13.87 -12.63 -21.76
N ASN A 331 14.02 -12.26 -20.49
CA ASN A 331 13.31 -11.15 -19.87
C ASN A 331 14.18 -9.89 -20.03
N ASN A 332 13.68 -8.92 -20.80
CA ASN A 332 14.30 -7.62 -21.05
C ASN A 332 13.19 -6.57 -21.24
N VAL A 333 13.49 -5.38 -21.80
CA VAL A 333 12.48 -4.37 -22.18
C VAL A 333 11.32 -5.00 -22.95
N LEU A 334 11.58 -5.99 -23.80
CA LEU A 334 10.55 -6.89 -24.31
C LEU A 334 10.83 -8.31 -23.86
N PHE A 335 9.78 -9.13 -23.81
CA PHE A 335 9.89 -10.56 -23.58
C PHE A 335 10.23 -11.29 -24.88
N TYR A 336 11.34 -12.02 -24.92
CA TYR A 336 11.81 -12.71 -26.12
C TYR A 336 11.81 -14.23 -25.97
N ARG A 337 11.59 -14.93 -27.08
CA ARG A 337 11.72 -16.39 -27.20
C ARG A 337 12.60 -16.77 -28.39
N SER A 338 13.41 -17.79 -28.20
CA SER A 338 14.08 -18.55 -29.26
C SER A 338 13.60 -20.01 -29.20
N VAL A 339 13.52 -20.66 -30.36
CA VAL A 339 13.15 -22.09 -30.51
C VAL A 339 14.22 -22.89 -31.26
N ASP A 340 15.37 -22.27 -31.54
CA ASP A 340 16.48 -22.86 -32.32
C ASP A 340 17.80 -22.88 -31.52
N GLY A 341 17.68 -22.93 -30.20
CA GLY A 341 18.81 -22.98 -29.27
C GLY A 341 19.50 -21.64 -29.07
N GLY A 342 18.78 -20.52 -29.26
CA GLY A 342 19.23 -19.15 -28.99
C GLY A 342 19.84 -18.42 -30.19
N THR A 343 19.69 -18.94 -31.42
CA THR A 343 20.31 -18.33 -32.62
C THR A 343 19.43 -17.29 -33.29
N ALA A 344 18.11 -17.46 -33.25
CA ALA A 344 17.13 -16.44 -33.66
C ALA A 344 16.12 -16.20 -32.54
N TRP A 345 15.65 -14.95 -32.44
CA TRP A 345 14.79 -14.47 -31.36
C TRP A 345 13.57 -13.74 -31.93
N GLN A 346 12.44 -13.91 -31.27
CA GLN A 346 11.21 -13.18 -31.58
C GLN A 346 10.61 -12.63 -30.28
N PRO A 347 10.10 -11.38 -30.28
CA PRO A 347 9.35 -10.87 -29.15
C PRO A 347 8.02 -11.61 -29.02
N ILE A 348 7.53 -11.74 -27.79
CA ILE A 348 6.17 -12.19 -27.45
C ILE A 348 5.37 -10.92 -27.12
N PRO A 349 4.67 -10.31 -28.11
CA PRO A 349 4.05 -9.00 -27.94
C PRO A 349 2.75 -9.03 -27.15
N THR A 350 2.32 -10.21 -26.72
CA THR A 350 1.06 -10.45 -26.02
C THR A 350 1.15 -10.26 -24.52
N VAL A 351 2.36 -10.18 -23.94
CA VAL A 351 2.53 -9.83 -22.51
C VAL A 351 1.90 -8.44 -22.29
N PRO A 352 1.09 -8.24 -21.23
CA PRO A 352 0.32 -7.00 -21.07
C PRO A 352 1.17 -5.75 -20.87
N HIS A 353 2.41 -5.90 -20.38
CA HIS A 353 3.36 -4.81 -20.15
C HIS A 353 4.75 -5.18 -20.69
N PRO A 354 5.55 -4.20 -21.18
CA PRO A 354 6.98 -4.40 -21.43
C PRO A 354 7.76 -4.49 -20.10
N ASP A 355 9.08 -4.44 -20.16
CA ASP A 355 9.96 -4.39 -19.00
C ASP A 355 9.84 -5.64 -18.11
N SER A 356 10.04 -6.78 -18.77
CA SER A 356 9.98 -8.12 -18.19
C SER A 356 11.22 -8.42 -17.33
N HIS A 357 10.98 -9.00 -16.15
CA HIS A 357 12.02 -9.25 -15.13
C HIS A 357 12.13 -10.70 -14.70
N ALA A 358 11.00 -11.40 -14.62
CA ALA A 358 10.94 -12.74 -14.05
C ALA A 358 10.04 -13.67 -14.89
N LEU A 359 10.41 -14.95 -14.92
CA LEU A 359 9.64 -15.99 -15.59
C LEU A 359 9.74 -17.30 -14.82
N TRP A 360 8.60 -17.96 -14.62
CA TRP A 360 8.52 -19.37 -14.24
C TRP A 360 7.68 -20.11 -15.29
N ILE A 361 8.19 -21.24 -15.75
CA ILE A 361 7.53 -22.12 -16.73
C ILE A 361 7.21 -23.42 -16.00
N ASN A 362 5.97 -23.88 -16.10
CA ASN A 362 5.58 -25.13 -15.47
C ASN A 362 6.33 -26.32 -16.11
N PRO A 363 7.10 -27.11 -15.34
CA PRO A 363 7.90 -28.20 -15.88
C PRO A 363 7.05 -29.39 -16.39
N LEU A 364 5.80 -29.51 -15.96
CA LEU A 364 4.87 -30.55 -16.39
C LEU A 364 4.06 -30.13 -17.62
N ASN A 365 3.86 -28.82 -17.85
CA ASN A 365 3.15 -28.30 -19.01
C ASN A 365 3.60 -26.87 -19.36
N THR A 366 4.42 -26.72 -20.39
CA THR A 366 5.04 -25.44 -20.75
C THR A 366 4.08 -24.39 -21.32
N ASP A 367 2.81 -24.72 -21.57
CA ASP A 367 1.78 -23.72 -21.87
C ASP A 367 1.44 -22.85 -20.64
N ILE A 368 1.79 -23.32 -19.44
CA ILE A 368 1.49 -22.64 -18.17
C ILE A 368 2.74 -21.89 -17.70
N MET A 369 2.63 -20.58 -17.60
CA MET A 369 3.71 -19.71 -17.14
C MET A 369 3.17 -18.59 -16.27
N ILE A 370 4.02 -18.10 -15.37
CA ILE A 370 3.87 -16.78 -14.75
C ILE A 370 5.06 -15.91 -15.15
N GLU A 371 4.76 -14.67 -15.49
CA GLU A 371 5.72 -13.63 -15.85
C GLU A 371 5.53 -12.45 -14.89
N GLY A 372 6.63 -11.78 -14.56
CA GLY A 372 6.64 -10.57 -13.75
C GLY A 372 7.37 -9.46 -14.49
N ASP A 373 6.71 -8.31 -14.58
CA ASP A 373 7.15 -7.12 -15.29
C ASP A 373 6.93 -5.83 -14.46
N ASP A 374 7.24 -4.66 -15.02
CA ASP A 374 7.03 -3.35 -14.36
C ASP A 374 5.53 -2.99 -14.14
N GLY A 375 4.61 -3.68 -14.80
CA GLY A 375 3.16 -3.54 -14.70
C GLY A 375 2.48 -4.53 -13.75
N GLY A 376 3.17 -5.58 -13.28
CA GLY A 376 2.66 -6.53 -12.29
C GLY A 376 2.94 -8.00 -12.62
N GLY A 377 2.33 -8.92 -11.86
CA GLY A 377 2.38 -10.34 -12.15
C GLY A 377 1.29 -10.77 -13.13
N THR A 378 1.62 -11.59 -14.12
CA THR A 378 0.64 -12.09 -15.10
C THR A 378 0.82 -13.58 -15.43
N VAL A 379 -0.28 -14.29 -15.65
CA VAL A 379 -0.32 -15.74 -15.85
C VAL A 379 -0.86 -16.07 -17.25
N THR A 380 -0.22 -17.02 -17.91
CA THR A 380 -0.73 -17.67 -19.14
C THR A 380 -1.03 -19.13 -18.86
N LEU A 381 -2.10 -19.65 -19.47
CA LEU A 381 -2.43 -21.08 -19.52
C LEU A 381 -2.37 -21.65 -20.95
N ASN A 382 -1.87 -20.90 -21.93
CA ASN A 382 -1.88 -21.28 -23.35
C ASN A 382 -0.60 -20.93 -24.12
N GLY A 383 0.54 -20.89 -23.44
CA GLY A 383 1.87 -20.68 -24.02
C GLY A 383 2.14 -19.23 -24.41
N GLY A 384 1.57 -18.27 -23.67
CA GLY A 384 1.75 -16.84 -23.88
C GLY A 384 0.88 -16.26 -24.99
N ARG A 385 -0.14 -16.97 -25.48
CA ARG A 385 -1.09 -16.41 -26.47
C ARG A 385 -2.05 -15.40 -25.84
N SER A 386 -2.35 -15.54 -24.56
CA SER A 386 -3.07 -14.56 -23.74
C SER A 386 -2.62 -14.64 -22.28
N TRP A 387 -2.81 -13.55 -21.56
CA TRP A 387 -2.30 -13.36 -20.22
C TRP A 387 -3.39 -12.80 -19.29
N SER A 388 -3.32 -13.08 -17.99
CA SER A 388 -4.21 -12.51 -16.98
C SER A 388 -4.02 -10.99 -16.87
N THR A 389 -5.04 -10.29 -16.36
CA THR A 389 -4.97 -8.83 -16.19
C THR A 389 -3.98 -8.43 -15.07
N GLN A 390 -3.41 -7.24 -15.19
CA GLN A 390 -2.64 -6.55 -14.15
C GLN A 390 -3.45 -5.44 -13.46
N ARG A 391 -4.72 -5.26 -13.86
CA ARG A 391 -5.67 -4.28 -13.30
C ARG A 391 -6.46 -4.86 -12.11
N ASN A 392 -5.78 -5.63 -11.26
CA ASN A 392 -6.37 -6.30 -10.10
C ASN A 392 -5.37 -6.42 -8.92
N GLN A 393 -4.31 -5.61 -8.93
CA GLN A 393 -3.19 -5.70 -7.99
C GLN A 393 -2.97 -4.33 -7.35
N ALA A 394 -3.14 -4.20 -6.03
CA ALA A 394 -2.84 -2.95 -5.32
C ALA A 394 -1.32 -2.84 -5.04
N THR A 395 -0.52 -2.83 -6.11
CA THR A 395 0.95 -2.75 -6.05
C THR A 395 1.53 -1.53 -6.77
N ALA A 396 0.73 -0.50 -7.01
CA ALA A 396 1.18 0.70 -7.69
C ALA A 396 2.33 1.40 -6.95
N GLU A 397 3.41 1.71 -7.67
CA GLU A 397 4.58 2.44 -7.19
C GLU A 397 4.39 3.95 -7.40
N LEU A 398 3.84 4.65 -6.40
CA LEU A 398 3.49 6.07 -6.50
C LEU A 398 4.60 6.95 -5.94
N TYR A 399 5.04 7.93 -6.73
CA TYR A 399 6.12 8.83 -6.33
C TYR A 399 5.71 9.88 -5.29
N ARG A 400 4.51 10.45 -5.43
CA ARG A 400 3.99 11.59 -4.66
C ARG A 400 2.46 11.55 -4.61
N VAL A 401 1.86 12.33 -3.71
CA VAL A 401 0.42 12.59 -3.69
C VAL A 401 0.10 14.09 -3.65
N THR A 402 -0.83 14.52 -4.48
CA THR A 402 -1.55 15.79 -4.34
C THR A 402 -3.05 15.53 -4.34
N VAL A 403 -3.83 16.48 -3.84
CA VAL A 403 -5.29 16.43 -3.80
C VAL A 403 -5.92 17.67 -4.43
N ASP A 404 -7.19 17.57 -4.82
CA ASP A 404 -8.02 18.71 -5.20
C ASP A 404 -9.05 19.07 -4.11
N ASP A 405 -9.85 20.11 -4.35
CA ASP A 405 -10.92 20.57 -3.45
C ASP A 405 -12.33 20.12 -3.93
N GLN A 406 -12.43 19.08 -4.77
CA GLN A 406 -13.73 18.55 -5.18
C GLN A 406 -14.49 17.95 -3.98
N PHE A 407 -15.80 17.73 -4.14
CA PHE A 407 -16.58 16.92 -3.20
C PHE A 407 -17.25 15.75 -3.93
N PRO A 408 -16.84 14.50 -3.65
CA PRO A 408 -15.65 14.12 -2.86
C PRO A 408 -14.34 14.51 -3.56
N TYR A 409 -13.29 14.79 -2.79
CA TYR A 409 -11.98 15.17 -3.32
C TYR A 409 -11.30 13.99 -4.02
N ARG A 410 -10.32 14.29 -4.87
CA ARG A 410 -9.54 13.30 -5.61
C ARG A 410 -8.06 13.37 -5.24
N LEU A 411 -7.41 12.23 -5.27
CA LEU A 411 -5.98 12.03 -5.09
C LEU A 411 -5.34 11.87 -6.46
N TYR A 412 -4.15 12.44 -6.63
CA TYR A 412 -3.41 12.40 -7.88
C TYR A 412 -1.95 12.02 -7.62
N GLY A 413 -1.39 11.19 -8.49
CA GLY A 413 0.02 10.83 -8.45
C GLY A 413 0.51 10.24 -9.76
N SER A 414 1.82 10.23 -9.94
CA SER A 414 2.48 9.51 -11.03
C SER A 414 2.86 8.11 -10.57
N GLN A 415 2.45 7.09 -11.32
CA GLN A 415 2.86 5.71 -11.09
C GLN A 415 4.08 5.39 -11.97
N GLN A 416 5.13 4.88 -11.34
CA GLN A 416 6.33 4.42 -12.04
C GLN A 416 6.00 3.40 -13.14
N ASP A 417 6.72 3.50 -14.26
CA ASP A 417 6.61 2.64 -15.46
C ASP A 417 5.19 2.61 -16.06
N ASN A 418 4.33 3.57 -15.68
CA ASN A 418 2.96 3.61 -16.11
C ASN A 418 2.45 5.04 -16.32
N SER A 419 1.14 5.28 -16.25
CA SER A 419 0.60 6.65 -16.37
C SER A 419 0.50 7.36 -15.01
N THR A 420 0.31 8.68 -15.04
CA THR A 420 -0.36 9.35 -13.93
C THR A 420 -1.74 8.75 -13.68
N VAL A 421 -2.23 8.92 -12.46
CA VAL A 421 -3.53 8.41 -12.03
C VAL A 421 -4.22 9.42 -11.12
N SER A 422 -5.53 9.55 -11.30
CA SER A 422 -6.45 10.24 -10.40
C SER A 422 -7.45 9.25 -9.83
N VAL A 423 -7.61 9.24 -8.50
CA VAL A 423 -8.49 8.34 -7.76
C VAL A 423 -9.38 9.16 -6.83
N PRO A 424 -10.70 8.96 -6.77
CA PRO A 424 -11.54 9.67 -5.81
C PRO A 424 -11.35 9.12 -4.39
N SER A 425 -11.51 9.96 -3.37
CA SER A 425 -11.48 9.51 -1.96
C SER A 425 -12.66 8.60 -1.61
N ARG A 426 -13.78 8.75 -2.34
CA ARG A 426 -14.99 7.94 -2.28
C ARG A 426 -15.87 8.13 -3.52
N VAL A 427 -16.81 7.21 -3.77
CA VAL A 427 -17.73 7.22 -4.92
C VAL A 427 -19.17 6.98 -4.48
N SER A 428 -20.15 7.19 -5.37
CA SER A 428 -21.57 6.88 -5.09
C SER A 428 -21.96 5.41 -5.31
N GLY A 429 -21.06 4.60 -5.86
CA GLY A 429 -21.23 3.15 -5.99
C GLY A 429 -20.70 2.38 -4.78
N ALA A 430 -20.86 1.05 -4.77
CA ALA A 430 -20.43 0.20 -3.65
C ALA A 430 -18.92 0.21 -3.37
N MET A 431 -18.10 0.51 -4.37
CA MET A 431 -16.63 0.42 -4.32
C MET A 431 -16.01 1.31 -5.39
N ILE A 432 -14.78 1.76 -5.13
CA ILE A 432 -13.98 2.49 -6.10
C ILE A 432 -13.43 1.47 -7.10
N SER A 433 -13.85 1.60 -8.35
CA SER A 433 -13.39 0.75 -9.47
C SER A 433 -12.46 1.53 -10.38
N ASP A 434 -11.35 0.90 -10.73
CA ASP A 434 -10.37 1.30 -11.72
C ASP A 434 -10.96 1.65 -13.10
N PHE A 435 -11.92 0.86 -13.59
CA PHE A 435 -12.52 1.10 -14.92
C PHE A 435 -13.49 2.29 -14.97
N GLU A 436 -14.13 2.63 -13.85
CA GLU A 436 -15.22 3.62 -13.83
C GLU A 436 -14.78 4.97 -13.28
N HIS A 437 -13.87 4.97 -12.30
CA HIS A 437 -13.63 6.14 -11.46
C HIS A 437 -12.20 6.68 -11.54
N GLU A 438 -11.27 5.91 -12.09
CA GLU A 438 -9.88 6.29 -12.25
C GLU A 438 -9.60 6.79 -13.67
N TYR A 439 -8.71 7.77 -13.78
CA TYR A 439 -8.26 8.26 -15.09
C TYR A 439 -6.84 8.83 -15.03
N GLN A 440 -6.18 8.82 -16.18
CA GLN A 440 -4.89 9.46 -16.38
C GLN A 440 -5.07 10.99 -16.49
N VAL A 441 -4.15 11.73 -15.87
CA VAL A 441 -3.99 13.19 -16.10
C VAL A 441 -2.79 13.41 -17.03
N GLY A 442 -2.46 14.64 -17.42
CA GLY A 442 -1.30 14.88 -18.32
C GLY A 442 0.03 14.27 -17.81
N GLY A 443 1.12 14.56 -18.50
CA GLY A 443 2.45 14.10 -18.10
C GLY A 443 2.70 12.63 -18.46
N CYS A 444 3.50 11.93 -17.65
CA CYS A 444 3.83 10.52 -17.87
C CYS A 444 3.93 9.72 -16.55
N GLU A 445 4.87 8.79 -16.43
CA GLU A 445 5.09 7.91 -15.27
C GLU A 445 5.71 8.56 -14.04
N SER A 446 6.16 9.81 -14.14
CA SER A 446 7.01 10.47 -13.14
C SER A 446 6.65 11.94 -12.97
N GLY A 447 7.12 12.55 -11.88
CA GLY A 447 6.93 13.98 -11.64
C GLY A 447 5.82 14.33 -10.65
N HIS A 448 5.87 15.56 -10.17
CA HIS A 448 4.80 16.12 -9.36
C HIS A 448 3.56 16.45 -10.22
N ILE A 449 2.41 16.58 -9.58
CA ILE A 449 1.17 17.04 -10.19
C ILE A 449 0.69 18.25 -9.37
N ALA A 450 0.11 19.23 -10.05
CA ALA A 450 -0.60 20.35 -9.44
C ALA A 450 -1.95 20.55 -10.14
N VAL A 451 -3.02 20.67 -9.36
CA VAL A 451 -4.38 20.87 -9.86
C VAL A 451 -4.77 22.33 -9.64
N ASP A 452 -5.33 23.00 -10.65
CA ASP A 452 -5.77 24.40 -10.49
C ASP A 452 -6.91 24.47 -9.46
N PRO A 453 -6.76 25.20 -8.34
CA PRO A 453 -7.76 25.23 -7.27
C PRO A 453 -9.08 25.90 -7.69
N ARG A 454 -9.11 26.61 -8.83
CA ARG A 454 -10.31 27.27 -9.36
C ARG A 454 -11.10 26.39 -10.32
N ASP A 455 -10.40 25.49 -11.03
CA ASP A 455 -10.99 24.56 -11.99
C ASP A 455 -10.21 23.23 -11.95
N PRO A 456 -10.73 22.21 -11.23
CA PRO A 456 -10.04 20.92 -11.10
C PRO A 456 -9.91 20.15 -12.41
N ASN A 457 -10.51 20.65 -13.50
CA ASN A 457 -10.28 20.12 -14.83
C ASN A 457 -8.97 20.59 -15.47
N ILE A 458 -8.28 21.58 -14.89
CA ILE A 458 -6.97 22.03 -15.36
C ILE A 458 -5.89 21.44 -14.45
N VAL A 459 -5.09 20.54 -15.02
CA VAL A 459 -4.04 19.83 -14.30
C VAL A 459 -2.69 20.10 -14.95
N TYR A 460 -1.69 20.42 -14.14
CA TYR A 460 -0.29 20.49 -14.55
C TYR A 460 0.42 19.24 -14.06
N ALA A 461 0.97 18.45 -14.97
CA ALA A 461 1.53 17.15 -14.64
C ALA A 461 2.89 16.95 -15.29
N GLY A 462 3.83 16.50 -14.46
CA GLY A 462 5.22 16.29 -14.85
C GLY A 462 5.46 15.00 -15.61
N CYS A 463 6.68 14.91 -16.12
CA CYS A 463 7.30 13.75 -16.71
C CYS A 463 8.83 13.93 -16.55
N PHE A 464 9.59 12.85 -16.71
CA PHE A 464 11.05 12.91 -16.65
C PHE A 464 11.62 13.93 -17.65
N GLY A 465 12.81 14.45 -17.35
CA GLY A 465 13.42 15.50 -18.16
C GLY A 465 12.90 16.91 -17.92
N GLY A 466 12.15 17.12 -16.83
CA GLY A 466 11.46 18.39 -16.56
C GLY A 466 10.28 18.64 -17.50
N SER A 467 9.92 17.64 -18.31
CA SER A 467 8.76 17.73 -19.18
C SER A 467 7.53 17.96 -18.31
N ILE A 468 6.72 18.94 -18.70
CA ILE A 468 5.53 19.32 -17.96
C ILE A 468 4.44 19.64 -18.97
N SER A 469 3.25 19.13 -18.70
CA SER A 469 2.08 19.35 -19.53
C SER A 469 1.01 20.11 -18.77
N ARG A 470 0.23 20.92 -19.49
CA ARG A 470 -1.08 21.42 -19.04
C ARG A 470 -2.16 20.58 -19.70
N TYR A 471 -2.97 19.92 -18.90
CA TYR A 471 -4.03 19.01 -19.31
C TYR A 471 -5.40 19.59 -18.97
N ASP A 472 -6.34 19.50 -19.90
CA ASP A 472 -7.75 19.85 -19.71
C ASP A 472 -8.61 18.58 -19.71
N VAL A 473 -9.03 18.14 -18.52
CA VAL A 473 -9.77 16.89 -18.28
C VAL A 473 -11.09 16.85 -19.05
N ARG A 474 -11.76 17.99 -19.25
CA ARG A 474 -13.06 18.07 -19.95
C ARG A 474 -12.95 17.69 -21.42
N THR A 475 -11.81 18.02 -22.03
CA THR A 475 -11.60 17.91 -23.49
C THR A 475 -10.56 16.85 -23.87
N GLY A 476 -9.76 16.39 -22.92
CA GLY A 476 -8.60 15.53 -23.16
C GLY A 476 -7.43 16.25 -23.83
N GLN A 477 -7.48 17.58 -23.97
CA GLN A 477 -6.41 18.33 -24.63
C GLN A 477 -5.20 18.47 -23.72
N THR A 478 -4.01 18.20 -24.28
CA THR A 478 -2.72 18.33 -23.61
C THR A 478 -1.86 19.36 -24.34
N ARG A 479 -1.18 20.22 -23.59
CA ARG A 479 -0.17 21.15 -24.11
C ARG A 479 1.14 20.99 -23.34
N GLU A 480 2.21 20.66 -24.03
CA GLU A 480 3.57 20.71 -23.48
C GLU A 480 3.97 22.15 -23.17
N ILE A 481 4.49 22.36 -21.96
CA ILE A 481 4.84 23.68 -21.42
C ILE A 481 6.24 23.68 -20.80
N LEU A 482 7.15 22.83 -21.30
CA LEU A 482 8.54 22.76 -20.84
C LEU A 482 9.26 24.11 -21.02
N ALA A 483 10.04 24.51 -20.00
CA ALA A 483 10.73 25.81 -19.98
C ALA A 483 11.80 25.97 -21.08
N TYR A 484 12.47 24.89 -21.47
CA TYR A 484 13.46 24.89 -22.54
C TYR A 484 13.52 23.51 -23.22
N PRO A 485 13.46 23.42 -24.55
CA PRO A 485 13.50 22.15 -25.26
C PRO A 485 14.90 21.55 -25.21
N GLN A 486 15.11 20.60 -24.30
CA GLN A 486 16.33 19.81 -24.19
C GLN A 486 16.00 18.34 -23.94
N ASN A 487 16.87 17.44 -24.38
CA ASN A 487 16.81 16.02 -24.06
C ASN A 487 17.92 15.71 -23.05
N GLN A 488 17.58 15.12 -21.91
CA GLN A 488 18.57 14.74 -20.90
C GLN A 488 19.09 13.30 -21.05
N LEU A 489 18.40 12.47 -21.84
CA LEU A 489 18.76 11.07 -22.01
C LEU A 489 20.12 10.92 -22.69
N ALA A 490 20.95 10.05 -22.12
CA ALA A 490 22.29 9.74 -22.61
C ALA A 490 23.18 10.98 -22.88
N GLN A 491 22.97 12.07 -22.15
CA GLN A 491 23.82 13.27 -22.18
C GLN A 491 24.78 13.30 -20.99
N ARG A 492 25.85 14.10 -21.09
CA ARG A 492 26.58 14.51 -19.89
C ARG A 492 25.72 15.52 -19.14
N ILE A 493 25.61 15.35 -17.84
CA ILE A 493 24.76 16.22 -17.01
C ILE A 493 25.25 17.68 -17.07
N GLY A 494 26.56 17.92 -17.17
CA GLY A 494 27.14 19.27 -17.28
C GLY A 494 26.92 19.97 -18.62
N ASP A 495 26.45 19.24 -19.65
CA ASP A 495 26.08 19.83 -20.94
C ASP A 495 24.60 20.30 -20.94
N LEU A 496 23.84 19.97 -19.90
CA LEU A 496 22.44 20.38 -19.76
C LEU A 496 22.34 21.83 -19.33
N ARG A 497 21.46 22.59 -19.99
CA ARG A 497 21.18 23.98 -19.59
C ARG A 497 20.45 24.03 -18.25
N TYR A 498 19.45 23.18 -18.09
CA TYR A 498 18.68 23.03 -16.86
C TYR A 498 18.74 21.57 -16.43
N ARG A 499 19.19 21.29 -15.21
CA ARG A 499 19.20 19.92 -14.68
C ARG A 499 17.87 19.65 -14.00
N PHE A 500 17.03 18.81 -14.60
CA PHE A 500 15.75 18.44 -14.02
C PHE A 500 15.82 17.05 -13.43
N GLN A 501 15.31 16.91 -12.21
CA GLN A 501 15.16 15.59 -11.62
C GLN A 501 14.02 14.80 -12.25
N TRP A 502 14.06 13.48 -12.07
CA TRP A 502 13.00 12.55 -12.45
C TRP A 502 11.64 12.96 -11.88
N ASN A 503 11.66 13.46 -10.64
CA ASN A 503 10.48 13.93 -9.92
C ASN A 503 10.56 15.44 -9.65
N ALA A 504 10.81 16.25 -10.67
CA ALA A 504 10.92 17.69 -10.53
C ALA A 504 9.63 18.33 -9.95
N PRO A 505 9.73 19.16 -8.89
CA PRO A 505 8.62 19.88 -8.28
C PRO A 505 7.76 20.70 -9.25
N ILE A 506 6.44 20.68 -9.04
CA ILE A 506 5.44 21.51 -9.72
C ILE A 506 4.49 22.05 -8.64
N ARG A 507 4.33 23.37 -8.56
CA ARG A 507 3.47 24.01 -7.56
C ARG A 507 2.69 25.17 -8.17
N ILE A 508 1.43 25.31 -7.80
CA ILE A 508 0.66 26.53 -8.02
C ILE A 508 0.77 27.37 -6.76
N SER A 509 0.96 28.68 -6.89
CA SER A 509 1.01 29.56 -5.73
C SER A 509 -0.32 29.50 -4.94
N PRO A 510 -0.29 29.36 -3.61
CA PRO A 510 -1.49 29.45 -2.79
C PRO A 510 -2.08 30.87 -2.74
N HIS A 511 -1.33 31.88 -3.20
CA HIS A 511 -1.75 33.30 -3.17
C HIS A 511 -2.22 33.82 -4.52
N ASP A 512 -1.71 33.24 -5.62
CA ASP A 512 -2.05 33.64 -6.98
C ASP A 512 -2.11 32.40 -7.89
N PRO A 513 -3.31 31.88 -8.21
CA PRO A 513 -3.45 30.65 -9.00
C PRO A 513 -3.03 30.80 -10.47
N ASP A 514 -2.67 32.00 -10.94
CA ASP A 514 -2.02 32.19 -12.24
C ASP A 514 -0.50 31.95 -12.20
N VAL A 515 0.09 31.88 -10.99
CA VAL A 515 1.51 31.61 -10.77
C VAL A 515 1.77 30.11 -10.65
N LEU A 516 2.53 29.58 -11.59
CA LEU A 516 3.00 28.19 -11.63
C LEU A 516 4.53 28.15 -11.47
N TYR A 517 5.02 27.31 -10.57
CA TYR A 517 6.43 27.03 -10.37
C TYR A 517 6.81 25.64 -10.89
N HIS A 518 8.00 25.54 -11.46
CA HIS A 518 8.65 24.29 -11.80
C HIS A 518 10.16 24.40 -11.51
N THR A 519 10.84 23.33 -11.12
CA THR A 519 12.24 23.44 -10.67
C THR A 519 13.20 22.49 -11.37
N SER A 520 14.34 23.05 -11.73
CA SER A 520 15.56 22.37 -12.19
C SER A 520 16.63 22.55 -11.11
N ASN A 521 17.90 22.76 -11.45
CA ASN A 521 18.86 23.45 -10.58
C ASN A 521 18.47 24.92 -10.28
N HIS A 522 17.54 25.48 -11.06
CA HIS A 522 16.90 26.79 -10.86
C HIS A 522 15.40 26.69 -10.62
N VAL A 523 14.82 27.73 -9.98
CA VAL A 523 13.38 27.95 -9.86
C VAL A 523 12.85 28.69 -11.10
N HIS A 524 11.87 28.09 -11.77
CA HIS A 524 11.17 28.67 -12.91
C HIS A 524 9.77 29.10 -12.50
N ARG A 525 9.34 30.29 -12.93
CA ARG A 525 8.00 30.84 -12.68
C ARG A 525 7.28 31.15 -13.99
N SER A 526 6.03 30.74 -14.10
CA SER A 526 5.10 31.13 -15.16
C SER A 526 3.92 31.90 -14.57
N ARG A 527 3.37 32.85 -15.34
CA ARG A 527 2.16 33.63 -14.99
C ARG A 527 1.04 33.48 -16.03
N ASN A 528 1.17 32.52 -16.93
CA ASN A 528 0.30 32.36 -18.10
C ASN A 528 0.04 30.88 -18.44
N GLY A 529 0.02 30.03 -17.42
CA GLY A 529 -0.22 28.59 -17.55
C GLY A 529 0.86 27.87 -18.36
N GLY A 530 2.12 28.25 -18.17
CA GLY A 530 3.29 27.61 -18.77
C GLY A 530 3.62 28.02 -20.20
N GLN A 531 3.00 29.08 -20.74
CA GLN A 531 3.33 29.56 -22.10
C GLN A 531 4.71 30.22 -22.17
N SER A 532 5.14 30.82 -21.07
CA SER A 532 6.49 31.34 -20.89
C SER A 532 6.95 31.18 -19.45
N TRP A 533 8.26 31.09 -19.27
CA TRP A 533 8.91 30.91 -17.97
C TRP A 533 9.98 31.96 -17.74
N GLU A 534 10.06 32.40 -16.49
CA GLU A 534 11.09 33.28 -15.94
C GLU A 534 11.95 32.48 -14.96
N VAL A 535 13.27 32.60 -15.05
CA VAL A 535 14.18 32.04 -14.04
C VAL A 535 14.31 33.05 -12.90
N ILE A 536 13.89 32.67 -11.70
CA ILE A 536 13.82 33.53 -10.51
C ILE A 536 14.77 33.08 -9.40
N SER A 537 15.85 32.38 -9.75
CA SER A 537 16.89 32.00 -8.81
C SER A 537 18.24 31.84 -9.51
N PRO A 538 19.36 31.94 -8.78
CA PRO A 538 20.62 31.36 -9.23
C PRO A 538 20.54 29.83 -9.23
N ASP A 539 21.65 29.14 -9.53
CA ASP A 539 21.73 27.70 -9.25
C ASP A 539 21.73 27.51 -7.73
N LEU A 540 20.75 26.76 -7.21
CA LEU A 540 20.55 26.56 -5.77
C LEU A 540 21.17 25.24 -5.26
N THR A 541 22.12 24.69 -6.00
CA THR A 541 22.74 23.39 -5.76
C THR A 541 24.24 23.57 -5.50
N THR A 542 24.97 22.48 -5.23
CA THR A 542 26.43 22.54 -5.10
C THR A 542 27.16 22.77 -6.42
N ASP A 543 26.48 22.55 -7.56
CA ASP A 543 27.04 22.58 -8.91
C ASP A 543 28.37 21.81 -9.03
N ASN A 544 28.47 20.65 -8.35
CA ASN A 544 29.71 19.89 -8.31
C ASN A 544 30.01 19.23 -9.68
N PRO A 545 31.09 19.61 -10.39
CA PRO A 545 31.42 19.06 -11.71
C PRO A 545 31.77 17.56 -11.67
N ASP A 546 32.20 17.02 -10.52
CA ASP A 546 32.56 15.60 -10.38
C ASP A 546 31.34 14.68 -10.54
N HIS A 547 30.14 15.20 -10.33
CA HIS A 547 28.87 14.46 -10.47
C HIS A 547 28.14 14.76 -11.78
N GLN A 548 28.76 15.54 -12.68
CA GLN A 548 28.12 16.03 -13.90
C GLN A 548 28.58 15.32 -15.19
N GLY A 549 29.30 14.19 -15.04
CA GLY A 549 29.76 13.36 -16.16
C GLY A 549 28.64 12.57 -16.85
N PHE A 550 29.04 11.59 -17.65
CA PHE A 550 28.11 10.52 -18.05
C PHE A 550 27.88 9.60 -16.85
N ALA A 551 26.61 9.27 -16.60
CA ALA A 551 26.27 8.28 -15.61
C ALA A 551 26.35 6.86 -16.15
N GLY A 552 26.61 5.92 -15.23
CA GLY A 552 26.85 4.52 -15.54
C GLY A 552 28.27 4.26 -16.03
N GLY A 553 28.77 3.09 -15.71
CA GLY A 553 30.07 2.58 -16.15
C GLY A 553 30.60 1.54 -15.17
N PRO A 554 31.78 0.96 -15.41
CA PRO A 554 32.65 1.18 -16.57
C PRO A 554 32.13 0.54 -17.88
N ILE A 555 31.16 -0.40 -17.82
CA ILE A 555 30.73 -1.14 -19.01
C ILE A 555 29.59 -0.46 -19.75
N THR A 556 28.45 -0.26 -19.08
CA THR A 556 27.27 0.37 -19.68
C THR A 556 26.91 1.66 -18.99
N SER A 557 26.54 2.66 -19.79
CA SER A 557 26.00 3.92 -19.30
C SER A 557 24.57 3.73 -18.80
N ASP A 558 24.24 4.48 -17.76
CA ASP A 558 22.89 4.62 -17.22
C ASP A 558 22.45 6.05 -17.54
N GLY A 559 22.00 6.23 -18.77
CA GLY A 559 21.59 7.51 -19.33
C GLY A 559 20.07 7.67 -19.36
N THR A 560 19.38 7.21 -18.30
CA THR A 560 17.91 7.17 -18.26
C THR A 560 17.32 8.50 -17.80
N GLY A 561 18.09 9.40 -17.19
CA GLY A 561 17.65 10.67 -16.63
C GLY A 561 17.35 10.64 -15.13
N VAL A 562 17.33 9.46 -14.50
CA VAL A 562 17.12 9.31 -13.04
C VAL A 562 18.36 9.77 -12.25
N GLU A 563 19.52 9.60 -12.87
CA GLU A 563 20.87 9.98 -12.40
C GLU A 563 21.13 11.49 -12.38
N VAL A 564 20.23 12.31 -12.95
CA VAL A 564 20.47 13.76 -13.05
C VAL A 564 20.46 14.32 -11.64
N TYR A 565 21.63 14.79 -11.21
CA TYR A 565 21.93 15.20 -9.84
C TYR A 565 22.36 16.66 -9.79
N GLY A 566 22.31 17.28 -8.61
CA GLY A 566 22.51 18.71 -8.45
C GLY A 566 21.30 19.45 -9.01
N THR A 567 20.13 19.14 -8.45
CA THR A 567 18.83 19.72 -8.81
C THR A 567 18.05 20.12 -7.56
N ILE A 568 17.08 21.04 -7.71
CA ILE A 568 16.09 21.32 -6.67
C ILE A 568 15.06 20.18 -6.69
N PHE A 569 15.07 19.39 -5.61
CA PHE A 569 14.27 18.17 -5.43
C PHE A 569 12.98 18.42 -4.65
N ALA A 570 12.97 19.44 -3.77
CA ALA A 570 11.79 19.87 -3.02
C ALA A 570 11.63 21.40 -3.13
N PHE A 571 10.39 21.86 -3.31
CA PHE A 571 10.09 23.28 -3.44
C PHE A 571 8.69 23.58 -2.91
N GLU A 572 8.56 24.61 -2.08
CA GLU A 572 7.27 25.07 -1.54
C GLU A 572 7.22 26.60 -1.46
N GLU A 573 6.04 27.18 -1.67
CA GLU A 573 5.74 28.57 -1.30
C GLU A 573 4.97 28.59 0.02
N SER A 574 5.33 29.52 0.92
CA SER A 574 4.62 29.69 2.17
C SER A 574 3.15 30.00 1.91
N PRO A 575 2.21 29.26 2.51
CA PRO A 575 0.80 29.52 2.31
C PRO A 575 0.27 30.67 3.20
N ASP A 576 1.09 31.18 4.13
CA ASP A 576 0.75 32.30 5.02
C ASP A 576 1.42 33.62 4.60
N GLU A 577 2.54 33.55 3.87
CA GLU A 577 3.33 34.72 3.45
C GLU A 577 3.63 34.69 1.94
N PRO A 578 2.98 35.54 1.12
CA PRO A 578 3.25 35.61 -0.31
C PRO A 578 4.73 35.91 -0.62
N GLY A 579 5.31 35.17 -1.55
CA GLY A 579 6.69 35.39 -1.99
C GLY A 579 7.78 34.84 -1.06
N VAL A 580 7.42 34.16 0.04
CA VAL A 580 8.36 33.34 0.80
C VAL A 580 8.46 31.96 0.15
N LEU A 581 9.61 31.66 -0.44
CA LEU A 581 9.87 30.45 -1.24
C LEU A 581 10.98 29.63 -0.59
N TRP A 582 10.79 28.32 -0.51
CA TRP A 582 11.77 27.37 0.01
C TRP A 582 12.18 26.38 -1.07
N ALA A 583 13.48 26.10 -1.15
CA ALA A 583 14.05 25.13 -2.08
C ALA A 583 15.03 24.21 -1.36
N GLY A 584 14.91 22.90 -1.63
CA GLY A 584 15.80 21.86 -1.13
C GLY A 584 16.38 21.06 -2.30
N SER A 585 17.69 20.84 -2.32
CA SER A 585 18.37 20.11 -3.40
C SER A 585 18.60 18.63 -3.10
N ASP A 586 18.81 17.84 -4.14
CA ASP A 586 19.21 16.43 -4.00
C ASP A 586 20.67 16.23 -3.56
N ASP A 587 21.46 17.32 -3.55
CA ASP A 587 22.85 17.40 -3.11
C ASP A 587 23.09 18.14 -1.79
N GLY A 588 22.02 18.37 -1.03
CA GLY A 588 22.10 18.73 0.39
C GLY A 588 22.18 20.22 0.67
N ARG A 589 21.45 21.03 -0.11
CA ARG A 589 21.28 22.47 0.11
C ARG A 589 19.84 22.81 0.43
N ILE A 590 19.64 23.76 1.34
CA ILE A 590 18.35 24.35 1.68
C ILE A 590 18.48 25.86 1.52
N HIS A 591 17.61 26.46 0.72
CA HIS A 591 17.57 27.90 0.47
C HIS A 591 16.19 28.47 0.77
N VAL A 592 16.17 29.73 1.22
CA VAL A 592 14.96 30.53 1.37
C VAL A 592 15.09 31.85 0.61
N SER A 593 14.00 32.23 -0.06
CA SER A 593 13.76 33.58 -0.58
C SER A 593 12.57 34.18 0.17
N ARG A 594 12.61 35.49 0.46
CA ARG A 594 11.53 36.20 1.16
C ARG A 594 10.96 37.38 0.36
N ASP A 595 11.34 37.49 -0.90
CA ASP A 595 11.00 38.61 -1.79
C ASP A 595 10.56 38.11 -3.18
N GLY A 596 9.96 36.93 -3.26
CA GLY A 596 9.39 36.39 -4.49
C GLY A 596 10.41 35.86 -5.49
N GLY A 597 11.64 35.56 -5.04
CA GLY A 597 12.73 34.98 -5.81
C GLY A 597 13.85 35.96 -6.17
N ASP A 598 13.74 37.23 -5.79
CA ASP A 598 14.75 38.23 -6.14
C ASP A 598 16.08 37.96 -5.41
N ASN A 599 16.04 37.53 -4.14
CA ASN A 599 17.20 37.16 -3.34
C ASN A 599 17.01 35.81 -2.64
N TRP A 600 18.05 34.97 -2.70
CA TRP A 600 18.08 33.65 -2.07
C TRP A 600 19.22 33.55 -1.06
N THR A 601 18.93 32.96 0.10
CA THR A 601 19.92 32.72 1.17
C THR A 601 20.06 31.22 1.40
N ASP A 602 21.30 30.69 1.37
CA ASP A 602 21.60 29.33 1.84
C ASP A 602 21.47 29.30 3.37
N VAL A 603 20.53 28.49 3.84
CA VAL A 603 20.18 28.31 5.25
C VAL A 603 20.41 26.87 5.69
N THR A 604 21.22 26.11 4.96
CA THR A 604 21.55 24.72 5.28
C THR A 604 22.22 24.65 6.67
N PRO A 605 21.72 23.82 7.61
CA PRO A 605 22.34 23.70 8.91
C PRO A 605 23.74 23.10 8.83
N SER A 606 24.64 23.51 9.73
CA SER A 606 26.04 23.07 9.70
C SER A 606 26.25 21.59 9.98
N ASP A 607 25.30 20.95 10.66
CA ASP A 607 25.26 19.52 10.96
C ASP A 607 24.39 18.74 9.96
N PHE A 608 23.92 19.36 8.88
CA PHE A 608 23.19 18.68 7.82
C PHE A 608 24.07 17.63 7.15
N PRO A 609 23.57 16.41 6.90
CA PRO A 609 24.36 15.35 6.27
C PRO A 609 24.78 15.76 4.84
N GLU A 610 26.09 15.89 4.63
CA GLU A 610 26.67 16.27 3.33
C GLU A 610 26.19 15.34 2.21
N GLY A 611 25.67 15.92 1.12
CA GLY A 611 25.16 15.21 -0.06
C GLY A 611 23.85 14.45 0.16
N ALA A 612 23.16 14.65 1.29
CA ALA A 612 21.82 14.10 1.49
C ALA A 612 20.79 14.76 0.56
N THR A 613 19.79 14.00 0.15
CA THR A 613 18.70 14.51 -0.66
C THR A 613 17.63 15.11 0.25
N VAL A 614 17.31 16.40 0.06
CA VAL A 614 16.13 17.02 0.68
C VAL A 614 14.88 16.52 -0.05
N ASN A 615 14.18 15.55 0.54
CA ASN A 615 13.07 14.86 -0.13
C ASN A 615 11.73 15.58 0.01
N SER A 616 11.51 16.27 1.13
CA SER A 616 10.29 17.05 1.35
C SER A 616 10.52 18.24 2.27
N ILE A 617 9.74 19.28 2.05
CA ILE A 617 9.65 20.49 2.86
C ILE A 617 8.17 20.66 3.22
N ASP A 618 7.87 20.89 4.49
CA ASP A 618 6.53 21.18 4.99
C ASP A 618 6.53 22.55 5.67
N ILE A 619 5.73 23.48 5.15
CA ILE A 619 5.60 24.81 5.72
C ILE A 619 4.49 24.79 6.76
N SER A 620 4.85 25.06 8.02
CA SER A 620 3.91 25.00 9.13
C SER A 620 2.84 26.09 9.05
N ARG A 621 1.63 25.77 9.55
CA ARG A 621 0.54 26.74 9.79
C ARG A 621 0.59 27.41 11.16
N HIS A 622 1.55 27.02 12.01
CA HIS A 622 1.62 27.42 13.42
C HIS A 622 2.71 28.46 13.72
N GLY A 623 3.35 29.01 12.69
CA GLY A 623 4.34 30.06 12.87
C GLY A 623 5.03 30.47 11.57
N SER A 624 5.08 31.77 11.31
CA SER A 624 5.86 32.35 10.23
C SER A 624 7.33 31.94 10.33
N GLY A 625 7.90 31.46 9.22
CA GLY A 625 9.27 30.98 9.17
C GLY A 625 9.51 29.58 9.75
N ARG A 626 8.46 28.91 10.27
CA ARG A 626 8.56 27.52 10.71
C ARG A 626 8.43 26.54 9.55
N VAL A 627 9.41 25.66 9.42
CA VAL A 627 9.47 24.63 8.38
C VAL A 627 10.00 23.32 8.94
N HIS A 628 9.42 22.21 8.49
CA HIS A 628 9.94 20.87 8.71
C HIS A 628 10.54 20.31 7.42
N VAL A 629 11.67 19.62 7.52
CA VAL A 629 12.41 19.07 6.37
C VAL A 629 12.70 17.59 6.62
N ALA A 630 12.36 16.74 5.65
CA ALA A 630 12.81 15.35 5.63
C ALA A 630 13.92 15.18 4.59
N ALA A 631 15.02 14.56 5.01
CA ALA A 631 16.16 14.24 4.16
C ALA A 631 16.57 12.77 4.28
N TYR A 632 17.22 12.24 3.25
CA TYR A 632 17.81 10.91 3.29
C TYR A 632 19.19 10.84 2.64
N LYS A 633 19.98 9.85 3.06
CA LYS A 633 21.32 9.57 2.52
C LYS A 633 21.57 8.07 2.26
N TYR A 634 20.52 7.25 2.23
CA TYR A 634 20.62 5.78 2.12
C TYR A 634 21.41 5.33 0.88
N ARG A 635 21.36 6.08 -0.23
CA ARG A 635 22.11 5.82 -1.48
C ARG A 635 23.63 5.94 -1.34
N GLN A 636 24.13 6.34 -0.18
CA GLN A 636 25.55 6.38 0.17
C GLN A 636 25.84 5.51 1.41
N GLY A 637 24.93 4.60 1.77
CA GLY A 637 25.08 3.66 2.88
C GLY A 637 24.72 4.24 4.27
N ASP A 638 24.12 5.43 4.32
CA ASP A 638 23.65 6.04 5.58
C ASP A 638 22.12 5.98 5.70
N PHE A 639 21.63 5.03 6.50
CA PHE A 639 20.20 4.76 6.69
C PHE A 639 19.56 5.53 7.84
N ARG A 640 20.28 6.48 8.45
CA ARG A 640 19.75 7.26 9.58
C ARG A 640 18.53 8.10 9.18
N PRO A 641 17.53 8.23 10.07
CA PRO A 641 16.42 9.14 9.88
C PRO A 641 16.88 10.59 10.10
N TYR A 642 16.50 11.50 9.20
CA TYR A 642 16.81 12.92 9.29
C TYR A 642 15.54 13.75 9.08
N LEU A 643 15.01 14.26 10.20
CA LEU A 643 13.95 15.26 10.22
C LEU A 643 14.46 16.51 10.91
N TYR A 644 14.41 17.66 10.24
CA TYR A 644 14.84 18.94 10.79
C TYR A 644 13.66 19.89 10.95
N ARG A 645 13.70 20.76 11.96
CA ARG A 645 12.80 21.90 12.10
C ARG A 645 13.59 23.19 12.22
N THR A 646 13.10 24.25 11.60
CA THR A 646 13.46 25.64 11.91
C THR A 646 12.20 26.39 12.31
N ASP A 647 12.37 27.45 13.10
CA ASP A 647 11.31 28.36 13.56
C ASP A 647 11.58 29.82 13.12
N ASP A 648 12.68 30.08 12.39
CA ASP A 648 13.23 31.41 12.18
C ASP A 648 13.78 31.63 10.76
N TYR A 649 13.12 31.03 9.77
CA TYR A 649 13.53 31.06 8.36
C TYR A 649 14.93 30.46 8.13
N GLY A 650 15.30 29.46 8.92
CA GLY A 650 16.54 28.69 8.75
C GLY A 650 17.77 29.34 9.37
N ALA A 651 17.61 30.37 10.20
CA ALA A 651 18.73 30.94 10.95
C ALA A 651 19.24 29.97 12.04
N SER A 652 18.36 29.14 12.59
CA SER A 652 18.68 28.03 13.46
C SER A 652 17.83 26.80 13.14
N TRP A 653 18.38 25.62 13.47
CA TRP A 653 17.77 24.33 13.17
C TRP A 653 17.85 23.38 14.36
N GLN A 654 16.86 22.51 14.46
CA GLN A 654 16.79 21.40 15.40
C GLN A 654 16.61 20.09 14.62
N LEU A 655 17.49 19.12 14.85
CA LEU A 655 17.28 17.73 14.43
C LEU A 655 16.27 17.07 15.37
N LEU A 656 15.20 16.51 14.80
CA LEU A 656 14.07 15.88 15.51
C LEU A 656 14.23 14.35 15.64
N THR A 657 15.29 13.78 15.07
CA THR A 657 15.52 12.33 15.06
C THR A 657 16.92 12.01 15.56
N ASN A 658 17.03 11.02 16.43
CA ASN A 658 18.34 10.54 16.91
C ASN A 658 18.51 9.01 16.79
N GLY A 659 17.53 8.31 16.21
CA GLY A 659 17.54 6.86 16.04
C GLY A 659 17.12 6.07 17.28
N GLY A 660 16.88 6.74 18.41
CA GLY A 660 16.46 6.16 19.68
C GLY A 660 15.30 6.87 20.36
N ASN A 661 14.70 7.89 19.73
CA ASN A 661 13.50 8.59 20.17
C ASN A 661 12.24 8.13 19.41
N GLY A 662 12.16 6.84 19.09
CA GLY A 662 10.99 6.21 18.48
C GLY A 662 11.12 5.80 17.01
N ILE A 663 11.77 6.62 16.17
CA ILE A 663 12.12 6.21 14.80
C ILE A 663 13.47 5.48 14.83
N PRO A 664 13.55 4.19 14.42
CA PRO A 664 14.80 3.45 14.42
C PRO A 664 15.90 4.06 13.55
N ALA A 665 17.15 3.87 13.97
CA ALA A 665 18.33 4.42 13.30
C ALA A 665 18.57 3.92 11.86
N ASP A 666 17.86 2.88 11.44
CA ASP A 666 17.91 2.28 10.10
C ASP A 666 16.62 2.52 9.30
N HIS A 667 15.67 3.30 9.83
CA HIS A 667 14.40 3.66 9.18
C HIS A 667 14.47 5.07 8.60
N PHE A 668 15.26 5.25 7.53
CA PHE A 668 15.41 6.57 6.91
C PHE A 668 14.06 7.20 6.53
N THR A 669 13.95 8.49 6.81
CA THR A 669 12.72 9.27 6.66
C THR A 669 12.58 9.81 5.25
N ARG A 670 11.37 9.73 4.71
CA ARG A 670 11.04 10.23 3.36
C ARG A 670 10.23 11.52 3.44
N VAL A 671 9.34 11.63 4.41
CA VAL A 671 8.39 12.75 4.46
C VAL A 671 8.01 13.07 5.90
N VAL A 672 7.80 14.36 6.19
CA VAL A 672 7.23 14.85 7.45
C VAL A 672 6.17 15.90 7.17
N ARG A 673 5.07 15.89 7.93
CA ARG A 673 4.00 16.90 7.89
C ARG A 673 3.58 17.28 9.30
N GLU A 674 3.40 18.57 9.56
CA GLU A 674 2.72 19.06 10.75
C GLU A 674 1.22 19.17 10.50
N ASP A 675 0.41 18.73 11.46
CA ASP A 675 -1.03 18.90 11.41
C ASP A 675 -1.39 20.39 11.40
N PRO A 676 -2.20 20.88 10.44
CA PRO A 676 -2.52 22.30 10.36
C PRO A 676 -3.46 22.80 11.47
N VAL A 677 -4.04 21.90 12.29
CA VAL A 677 -4.99 22.26 13.36
C VAL A 677 -4.33 22.17 14.74
N ARG A 678 -3.61 21.08 15.03
CA ARG A 678 -2.92 20.85 16.31
C ARG A 678 -1.43 21.08 16.14
N GLN A 679 -0.94 22.18 16.71
CA GLN A 679 0.50 22.46 16.78
C GLN A 679 1.25 21.32 17.49
N GLY A 680 2.40 20.93 16.94
CA GLY A 680 3.24 19.87 17.53
C GLY A 680 2.77 18.44 17.26
N LEU A 681 1.62 18.24 16.61
CA LEU A 681 1.23 16.94 16.05
C LEU A 681 1.92 16.77 14.69
N LEU A 682 2.89 15.87 14.61
CA LEU A 682 3.66 15.57 13.40
C LEU A 682 3.40 14.14 12.92
N PHE A 683 3.45 13.94 11.61
CA PHE A 683 3.43 12.64 10.97
C PHE A 683 4.71 12.45 10.15
N ALA A 684 5.33 11.28 10.26
CA ALA A 684 6.52 10.93 9.47
C ALA A 684 6.32 9.60 8.73
N GLY A 685 6.60 9.64 7.43
CA GLY A 685 6.69 8.45 6.58
C GLY A 685 8.13 8.06 6.36
N THR A 686 8.44 6.77 6.51
CA THR A 686 9.78 6.19 6.32
C THR A 686 9.78 5.15 5.20
N GLU A 687 10.94 4.53 4.97
CA GLU A 687 11.06 3.35 4.12
C GLU A 687 10.21 2.16 4.57
N PHE A 688 9.94 2.05 5.88
CA PHE A 688 9.37 0.85 6.47
C PHE A 688 8.04 1.10 7.21
N GLY A 689 7.53 2.34 7.23
CA GLY A 689 6.26 2.58 7.92
C GLY A 689 5.95 4.03 8.29
N MET A 690 4.94 4.18 9.13
CA MET A 690 4.39 5.44 9.61
C MET A 690 4.67 5.69 11.08
N TYR A 691 4.96 6.95 11.43
CA TYR A 691 5.19 7.40 12.79
C TYR A 691 4.43 8.70 13.08
N VAL A 692 4.13 8.93 14.35
CA VAL A 692 3.47 10.12 14.88
C VAL A 692 4.30 10.70 16.03
N SER A 693 4.28 12.02 16.17
CA SER A 693 4.76 12.73 17.35
C SER A 693 3.68 13.70 17.81
N VAL A 694 3.48 13.84 19.11
CA VAL A 694 2.52 14.80 19.72
C VAL A 694 3.21 15.93 20.50
N ASP A 695 4.54 15.95 20.48
CA ASP A 695 5.39 16.87 21.24
C ASP A 695 6.36 17.65 20.34
N GLY A 696 6.00 17.82 19.06
CA GLY A 696 6.79 18.58 18.09
C GLY A 696 8.08 17.88 17.65
N GLY A 697 8.10 16.54 17.70
CA GLY A 697 9.19 15.69 17.23
C GLY A 697 10.23 15.36 18.29
N ALA A 698 9.97 15.61 19.57
CA ALA A 698 10.91 15.22 20.63
C ALA A 698 10.89 13.70 20.84
N GLN A 699 9.71 13.08 20.78
CA GLN A 699 9.51 11.63 20.76
C GLN A 699 8.58 11.24 19.60
N TRP A 700 8.77 10.02 19.10
CA TRP A 700 7.99 9.44 18.02
C TRP A 700 7.43 8.09 18.44
N GLN A 701 6.28 7.72 17.90
CA GLN A 701 5.66 6.42 18.08
C GLN A 701 5.19 5.88 16.74
N SER A 702 5.21 4.55 16.58
CA SER A 702 4.65 3.90 15.40
C SER A 702 3.16 4.20 15.25
N LEU A 703 2.75 4.69 14.07
CA LEU A 703 1.37 4.83 13.64
C LEU A 703 1.07 3.81 12.52
N GLN A 704 1.67 2.62 12.60
CA GLN A 704 1.57 1.61 11.54
C GLN A 704 0.14 1.07 11.37
N ARG A 705 -0.54 0.77 12.48
CA ARG A 705 -1.91 0.20 12.48
C ARG A 705 -2.04 -0.95 11.47
N ASN A 706 -3.00 -0.88 10.54
CA ASN A 706 -3.21 -1.85 9.46
C ASN A 706 -2.52 -1.47 8.13
N LEU A 707 -1.71 -0.41 8.10
CA LEU A 707 -0.91 -0.09 6.93
C LEU A 707 0.13 -1.20 6.71
N PRO A 708 0.36 -1.69 5.49
CA PRO A 708 1.46 -2.60 5.19
C PRO A 708 2.82 -1.96 5.46
N VAL A 709 3.84 -2.77 5.78
CA VAL A 709 5.23 -2.31 5.75
C VAL A 709 5.58 -2.00 4.30
N THR A 710 5.80 -0.74 3.94
CA THR A 710 6.06 -0.29 2.58
C THR A 710 6.69 1.11 2.61
N PRO A 711 7.46 1.52 1.59
CA PRO A 711 7.95 2.90 1.52
C PRO A 711 6.79 3.89 1.43
N VAL A 712 6.68 4.77 2.41
CA VAL A 712 5.74 5.90 2.40
C VAL A 712 6.42 7.06 1.69
N THR A 713 5.98 7.36 0.47
CA THR A 713 6.70 8.30 -0.41
C THR A 713 6.32 9.75 -0.18
N ASP A 714 5.07 10.01 0.21
CA ASP A 714 4.56 11.36 0.45
C ASP A 714 3.29 11.35 1.31
N LEU A 715 2.99 12.50 1.93
CA LEU A 715 1.86 12.71 2.83
C LEU A 715 1.14 14.01 2.51
N GLN A 716 -0.20 13.99 2.67
CA GLN A 716 -1.06 15.18 2.63
C GLN A 716 -2.07 15.12 3.77
N ILE A 717 -2.39 16.27 4.36
CA ILE A 717 -3.49 16.39 5.32
C ILE A 717 -4.56 17.26 4.67
N HIS A 718 -5.73 16.68 4.45
CA HIS A 718 -6.79 17.36 3.70
C HIS A 718 -8.16 17.01 4.28
N GLN A 719 -8.99 18.03 4.52
CA GLN A 719 -10.34 17.89 5.08
C GLN A 719 -10.40 17.04 6.38
N GLY A 720 -9.32 17.04 7.16
CA GLY A 720 -9.21 16.27 8.40
C GLY A 720 -8.81 14.81 8.20
N ASP A 721 -8.50 14.36 6.99
CA ASP A 721 -7.96 13.03 6.71
C ASP A 721 -6.43 13.10 6.53
N LEU A 722 -5.73 12.01 6.85
CA LEU A 722 -4.31 11.81 6.51
C LEU A 722 -4.20 10.90 5.29
N ILE A 723 -3.57 11.42 4.24
CA ILE A 723 -3.50 10.80 2.91
C ILE A 723 -2.04 10.45 2.61
N LEU A 724 -1.83 9.27 2.04
CA LEU A 724 -0.51 8.69 1.83
C LEU A 724 -0.38 8.16 0.40
N SER A 725 0.75 8.44 -0.24
CA SER A 725 1.25 7.61 -1.35
C SER A 725 2.27 6.62 -0.85
N THR A 726 2.27 5.42 -1.43
CA THR A 726 3.25 4.37 -1.15
C THR A 726 3.94 3.93 -2.43
N GLN A 727 5.15 3.40 -2.31
CA GLN A 727 5.85 2.79 -3.43
C GLN A 727 5.63 1.28 -3.42
N GLY A 728 4.47 0.82 -3.89
CA GLY A 728 4.17 -0.60 -4.02
C GLY A 728 2.90 -1.07 -3.30
N ARG A 729 2.12 -0.17 -2.69
CA ARG A 729 0.80 -0.47 -2.08
C ARG A 729 -0.28 0.56 -2.40
N SER A 730 -0.14 1.34 -3.47
CA SER A 730 -1.13 2.35 -3.92
C SER A 730 -1.38 3.48 -2.89
N PHE A 731 -2.48 4.24 -3.02
CA PHE A 731 -2.85 5.29 -2.06
C PHE A 731 -3.60 4.74 -0.84
N TRP A 732 -3.42 5.41 0.29
CA TRP A 732 -4.13 5.13 1.54
C TRP A 732 -4.67 6.40 2.18
N ILE A 733 -5.77 6.27 2.91
CA ILE A 733 -6.37 7.35 3.70
C ILE A 733 -6.64 6.83 5.11
N MET A 734 -6.10 7.49 6.14
CA MET A 734 -6.66 7.40 7.48
C MET A 734 -7.76 8.44 7.56
N ASP A 735 -9.00 7.97 7.48
CA ASP A 735 -10.16 8.83 7.49
C ASP A 735 -10.37 9.38 8.92
N ASP A 736 -10.48 10.70 9.05
CA ASP A 736 -10.75 11.45 10.28
C ASP A 736 -9.65 11.39 11.38
N LEU A 737 -8.79 12.41 11.39
CA LEU A 737 -7.75 12.67 12.39
C LEU A 737 -8.28 13.26 13.70
N THR A 738 -9.58 13.52 13.82
CA THR A 738 -10.13 14.19 15.02
C THR A 738 -9.80 13.46 16.33
N PRO A 739 -9.86 12.12 16.43
CA PRO A 739 -9.47 11.42 17.66
C PRO A 739 -8.01 11.67 18.03
N LEU A 740 -7.11 11.67 17.04
CA LEU A 740 -5.68 11.89 17.27
C LEU A 740 -5.39 13.33 17.68
N ARG A 741 -6.12 14.31 17.12
CA ARG A 741 -6.05 15.71 17.54
C ARG A 741 -6.57 15.90 18.96
N ALA A 742 -7.55 15.09 19.37
CA ALA A 742 -8.17 15.19 20.68
C ALA A 742 -7.34 14.55 21.81
N VAL A 743 -6.44 13.57 21.55
CA VAL A 743 -5.69 12.92 22.63
C VAL A 743 -4.82 13.92 23.42
N THR A 744 -5.32 14.30 24.59
CA THR A 744 -4.63 15.06 25.64
C THR A 744 -4.45 14.17 26.87
N GLU A 745 -3.60 14.59 27.82
CA GLU A 745 -3.47 13.90 29.11
C GLU A 745 -4.81 13.79 29.86
N GLU A 746 -5.69 14.79 29.70
CA GLU A 746 -7.02 14.81 30.30
C GLU A 746 -7.95 13.74 29.69
N ILE A 747 -7.94 13.59 28.35
CA ILE A 747 -8.71 12.54 27.67
C ILE A 747 -8.15 11.16 27.98
N ALA A 748 -6.83 11.02 28.07
CA ALA A 748 -6.17 9.75 28.38
C ALA A 748 -6.49 9.26 29.80
N GLN A 749 -6.69 10.18 30.76
CA GLN A 749 -7.01 9.84 32.15
C GLN A 749 -8.51 9.76 32.45
N ALA A 750 -9.39 10.17 31.51
CA ALA A 750 -10.83 10.15 31.72
C ALA A 750 -11.38 8.70 31.69
N PRO A 751 -12.28 8.30 32.62
CA PRO A 751 -12.91 6.98 32.58
C PRO A 751 -13.70 6.73 31.29
N ALA A 752 -14.31 7.78 30.75
CA ALA A 752 -14.92 7.79 29.43
C ALA A 752 -14.90 9.21 28.86
N SER A 753 -14.79 9.33 27.54
CA SER A 753 -14.81 10.62 26.85
C SER A 753 -15.46 10.52 25.47
N LEU A 754 -16.13 11.60 25.08
CA LEU A 754 -16.64 11.82 23.74
C LEU A 754 -15.71 12.82 23.03
N HIS A 755 -15.30 12.49 21.81
CA HIS A 755 -14.42 13.35 21.02
C HIS A 755 -15.24 14.33 20.19
N ALA A 756 -14.60 15.44 19.81
CA ALA A 756 -15.19 16.40 18.88
C ALA A 756 -15.67 15.70 17.59
N VAL A 757 -16.78 16.18 17.04
CA VAL A 757 -17.43 15.58 15.88
C VAL A 757 -17.24 16.48 14.67
N ARG A 758 -16.65 15.94 13.60
CA ARG A 758 -16.53 16.69 12.33
C ARG A 758 -17.90 16.87 11.66
N PRO A 759 -18.09 17.92 10.84
CA PRO A 759 -19.31 18.07 10.06
C PRO A 759 -19.59 16.84 9.19
N ALA A 760 -20.84 16.38 9.20
CA ALA A 760 -21.32 15.31 8.34
C ALA A 760 -22.00 15.90 7.10
N TYR A 761 -22.10 15.11 6.03
CA TYR A 761 -22.82 15.52 4.82
C TYR A 761 -24.02 14.61 4.61
N ARG A 762 -25.19 15.20 4.38
CA ARG A 762 -26.38 14.52 3.89
C ARG A 762 -26.22 14.18 2.41
N ALA A 763 -25.31 13.26 2.13
CA ALA A 763 -24.97 12.77 0.81
C ALA A 763 -25.13 11.25 0.79
N PHE A 764 -25.71 10.73 -0.29
CA PHE A 764 -25.86 9.28 -0.46
C PHE A 764 -24.75 8.78 -1.38
N PHE A 765 -23.77 8.07 -0.79
CA PHE A 765 -22.65 7.50 -1.53
C PHE A 765 -22.76 5.99 -1.74
N GLY A 766 -23.90 5.40 -1.35
CA GLY A 766 -24.15 3.97 -1.49
C GLY A 766 -23.41 3.16 -0.41
N GLY A 767 -24.17 2.30 0.28
CA GLY A 767 -23.57 1.35 1.22
C GLY A 767 -22.74 0.26 0.51
N PRO A 768 -21.97 -0.55 1.27
CA PRO A 768 -21.24 -1.67 0.69
C PRO A 768 -22.23 -2.62 0.00
N GLY A 769 -22.27 -2.57 -1.34
CA GLY A 769 -23.06 -3.49 -2.13
C GLY A 769 -22.52 -4.92 -2.05
N LEU A 770 -23.27 -5.88 -2.59
CA LEU A 770 -22.92 -7.31 -2.66
C LEU A 770 -21.47 -7.63 -3.07
N GLY A 771 -20.84 -6.76 -3.87
CA GLY A 771 -19.46 -6.91 -4.32
C GLY A 771 -18.38 -6.55 -3.29
N ALA A 772 -18.73 -5.98 -2.13
CA ALA A 772 -17.77 -5.63 -1.07
C ALA A 772 -17.38 -6.83 -0.18
N LEU A 773 -18.18 -7.90 -0.17
CA LEU A 773 -17.89 -9.12 0.58
C LEU A 773 -16.77 -9.91 -0.11
N GLY A 774 -15.53 -9.69 0.34
CA GLY A 774 -14.35 -10.45 -0.11
C GLY A 774 -13.59 -9.86 -1.30
N ALA A 775 -13.84 -8.60 -1.68
CA ALA A 775 -13.07 -7.96 -2.76
C ALA A 775 -11.65 -7.59 -2.29
N THR A 776 -10.67 -8.47 -2.54
CA THR A 776 -9.23 -8.18 -2.40
C THR A 776 -8.67 -7.33 -3.55
N THR A 777 -9.49 -7.07 -4.57
CA THR A 777 -9.08 -6.46 -5.85
C THR A 777 -9.64 -5.05 -6.06
N ARG A 778 -10.36 -4.46 -5.08
CA ARG A 778 -11.01 -3.15 -5.23
C ARG A 778 -11.00 -2.34 -3.94
N ALA A 779 -11.00 -1.02 -4.10
CA ALA A 779 -10.98 -0.08 -3.00
C ALA A 779 -12.38 0.15 -2.42
N THR A 780 -12.47 0.36 -1.11
CA THR A 780 -13.74 0.52 -0.39
C THR A 780 -14.06 1.99 -0.14
N ASN A 781 -15.35 2.31 -0.03
CA ASN A 781 -15.80 3.60 0.48
C ASN A 781 -15.65 3.67 2.01
N PRO A 782 -15.47 4.87 2.58
CA PRO A 782 -15.60 5.06 4.02
C PRO A 782 -17.10 4.97 4.42
N PRO A 783 -17.43 4.72 5.70
CA PRO A 783 -18.83 4.67 6.16
C PRO A 783 -19.63 5.96 5.87
N ASP A 784 -20.90 5.81 5.51
CA ASP A 784 -21.83 6.94 5.30
C ASP A 784 -22.34 7.50 6.63
N GLY A 785 -22.40 8.83 6.74
CA GLY A 785 -23.07 9.54 7.81
C GLY A 785 -22.16 10.29 8.79
N ALA A 786 -22.65 10.54 10.01
CA ALA A 786 -21.90 11.21 11.07
C ALA A 786 -21.09 10.19 11.87
N TRP A 787 -19.82 10.51 12.14
CA TRP A 787 -18.91 9.63 12.86
C TRP A 787 -18.69 10.17 14.26
N PHE A 788 -18.89 9.31 15.24
CA PHE A 788 -18.71 9.64 16.64
C PHE A 788 -17.58 8.78 17.18
N HIS A 789 -16.57 9.41 17.75
CA HIS A 789 -15.50 8.70 18.42
C HIS A 789 -15.65 8.89 19.92
N TYR A 790 -15.51 7.80 20.66
CA TYR A 790 -15.54 7.81 22.12
C TYR A 790 -14.45 6.89 22.65
N SER A 791 -13.92 7.20 23.83
CA SER A 791 -12.94 6.38 24.52
C SER A 791 -13.50 5.89 25.85
N LEU A 792 -13.17 4.65 26.20
CA LEU A 792 -13.42 4.04 27.51
C LEU A 792 -12.07 3.70 28.15
N GLY A 793 -11.82 4.12 29.39
CA GLY A 793 -10.58 3.85 30.11
C GLY A 793 -10.47 2.39 30.57
N GLU A 794 -11.61 1.72 30.76
CA GLU A 794 -11.71 0.31 31.13
C GLU A 794 -12.90 -0.35 30.43
N ASP A 795 -12.99 -1.68 30.53
CA ASP A 795 -14.15 -2.43 30.06
C ASP A 795 -15.39 -2.05 30.89
N VAL A 796 -16.52 -1.78 30.22
CA VAL A 796 -17.78 -1.39 30.86
C VAL A 796 -18.75 -2.57 30.90
N GLU A 797 -19.33 -2.86 32.07
CA GLU A 797 -20.34 -3.91 32.21
C GLU A 797 -21.74 -3.44 31.79
N GLY A 798 -22.14 -2.23 32.22
CA GLY A 798 -23.42 -1.62 31.90
C GLY A 798 -23.56 -1.09 30.46
N PRO A 799 -24.69 -0.43 30.14
CA PRO A 799 -24.94 0.09 28.80
C PRO A 799 -24.06 1.29 28.47
N VAL A 800 -23.58 1.34 27.23
CA VAL A 800 -22.94 2.50 26.61
C VAL A 800 -23.87 3.00 25.51
N GLU A 801 -24.22 4.28 25.53
CA GLU A 801 -25.18 4.88 24.60
C GLU A 801 -24.68 6.20 24.02
N LEU A 802 -24.90 6.39 22.72
CA LEU A 802 -24.77 7.68 22.06
C LEU A 802 -26.17 8.15 21.66
N VAL A 803 -26.64 9.20 22.31
CA VAL A 803 -27.95 9.81 22.03
C VAL A 803 -27.73 11.04 21.16
N VAL A 804 -28.28 11.01 19.96
CA VAL A 804 -28.23 12.13 19.02
C VAL A 804 -29.55 12.90 19.08
N THR A 805 -29.47 14.21 19.27
CA THR A 805 -30.62 15.12 19.28
C THR A 805 -30.53 16.14 18.17
N ASP A 806 -31.69 16.57 17.68
CA ASP A 806 -31.79 17.64 16.69
C ASP A 806 -31.83 19.04 17.33
N ALA A 807 -31.97 20.07 16.49
CA ALA A 807 -32.01 21.47 16.93
C ALA A 807 -33.24 21.81 17.82
N ALA A 808 -34.31 21.01 17.81
CA ALA A 808 -35.44 21.16 18.71
C ALA A 808 -35.21 20.49 20.08
N GLY A 809 -34.17 19.64 20.18
CA GLY A 809 -33.87 18.83 21.35
C GLY A 809 -34.54 17.46 21.32
N ASP A 810 -35.19 17.10 20.21
CA ASP A 810 -35.82 15.80 20.02
C ASP A 810 -34.77 14.75 19.65
N THR A 811 -34.92 13.53 20.17
CA THR A 811 -33.98 12.44 19.89
C THR A 811 -34.12 11.97 18.44
N ALA A 812 -33.06 12.16 17.66
CA ALA A 812 -32.96 11.66 16.30
C ALA A 812 -32.62 10.16 16.26
N VAL A 813 -31.66 9.71 17.08
CA VAL A 813 -31.32 8.28 17.23
C VAL A 813 -30.63 8.02 18.56
N THR A 814 -30.78 6.79 19.08
CA THR A 814 -29.92 6.26 20.14
C THR A 814 -29.15 5.05 19.60
N LEU A 815 -27.83 5.13 19.58
CA LEU A 815 -26.94 4.00 19.34
C LEU A 815 -26.58 3.39 20.70
N SER A 816 -26.69 2.08 20.86
CA SER A 816 -26.50 1.42 22.16
C SER A 816 -25.61 0.18 22.04
N SER A 817 -24.90 -0.14 23.11
CA SER A 817 -24.20 -1.40 23.28
C SER A 817 -25.14 -2.58 23.53
N GLU A 818 -26.38 -2.31 23.91
CA GLU A 818 -27.38 -3.32 24.20
C GLU A 818 -28.22 -3.64 22.97
N SER A 819 -28.62 -4.91 22.84
CA SER A 819 -29.45 -5.42 21.76
C SER A 819 -30.70 -4.55 21.56
N GLN A 820 -30.76 -3.81 20.45
CA GLN A 820 -32.03 -3.29 19.95
C GLN A 820 -32.72 -4.42 19.19
N ALA A 821 -33.92 -4.81 19.62
CA ALA A 821 -34.69 -5.87 18.97
C ALA A 821 -34.99 -5.46 17.52
N GLY A 822 -34.30 -6.09 16.57
CA GLY A 822 -34.66 -6.02 15.15
C GLY A 822 -35.90 -6.88 14.86
N PRO A 823 -36.58 -6.66 13.73
CA PRO A 823 -37.65 -7.55 13.30
C PRO A 823 -37.11 -8.99 13.15
N ASP A 824 -37.85 -9.99 13.63
CA ASP A 824 -37.54 -11.40 13.36
C ASP A 824 -37.80 -11.71 11.89
N LEU A 825 -36.72 -11.82 11.11
CA LEU A 825 -36.77 -12.05 9.66
C LEU A 825 -36.80 -13.55 9.29
N GLY A 826 -36.72 -14.46 10.27
CA GLY A 826 -36.76 -15.92 10.05
C GLY A 826 -35.87 -16.40 8.90
N ALA A 827 -36.43 -17.19 7.97
CA ALA A 827 -35.72 -17.74 6.81
C ALA A 827 -35.20 -16.68 5.81
N PHE A 828 -35.67 -15.44 5.90
CA PHE A 828 -35.23 -14.33 5.06
C PHE A 828 -34.06 -13.53 5.67
N ALA A 829 -33.64 -13.83 6.91
CA ALA A 829 -32.50 -13.16 7.53
C ALA A 829 -31.22 -13.23 6.67
N ALA A 830 -30.96 -14.36 6.01
CA ALA A 830 -29.82 -14.51 5.12
C ALA A 830 -29.93 -13.64 3.85
N LEU A 831 -31.13 -13.50 3.28
CA LEU A 831 -31.37 -12.66 2.10
C LEU A 831 -31.33 -11.17 2.49
N ALA A 832 -31.93 -10.82 3.62
CA ALA A 832 -31.91 -9.48 4.15
C ALA A 832 -30.48 -9.04 4.47
N ALA A 833 -29.70 -9.86 5.19
CA ALA A 833 -28.27 -9.64 5.41
C ALA A 833 -27.47 -9.54 4.10
N MET A 834 -27.79 -10.37 3.11
CA MET A 834 -27.15 -10.36 1.78
C MET A 834 -27.38 -9.04 1.01
N PHE A 835 -28.50 -8.36 1.22
CA PHE A 835 -28.81 -7.07 0.61
C PHE A 835 -28.66 -5.87 1.57
N GLY A 836 -28.14 -6.08 2.79
CA GLY A 836 -28.01 -5.05 3.80
C GLY A 836 -29.35 -4.56 4.38
N PHE A 837 -30.42 -5.34 4.23
CA PHE A 837 -31.72 -5.09 4.85
C PHE A 837 -31.78 -5.74 6.24
N GLY A 838 -32.32 -5.03 7.24
CA GLY A 838 -32.84 -5.67 8.46
C GLY A 838 -31.86 -5.97 9.60
N GLY A 839 -30.63 -5.46 9.57
CA GLY A 839 -29.78 -5.37 10.77
C GLY A 839 -30.10 -4.09 11.55
N GLY A 840 -30.27 -4.18 12.87
CA GLY A 840 -30.20 -2.99 13.73
C GLY A 840 -28.82 -2.32 13.60
N PRO A 841 -28.66 -1.07 14.07
CA PRO A 841 -27.34 -0.44 14.10
C PRO A 841 -26.34 -1.35 14.82
N PRO A 842 -25.08 -1.47 14.35
CA PRO A 842 -24.08 -2.27 15.03
C PRO A 842 -23.95 -1.83 16.48
N LEU A 843 -23.88 -2.81 17.39
CA LEU A 843 -23.77 -2.54 18.82
C LEU A 843 -22.49 -1.78 19.12
N LEU A 844 -22.60 -0.80 20.04
CA LEU A 844 -21.44 -0.07 20.53
C LEU A 844 -20.51 -1.00 21.32
N PRO A 845 -19.20 -1.06 21.00
CA PRO A 845 -18.23 -1.77 21.83
C PRO A 845 -18.19 -1.23 23.27
N LYS A 846 -18.01 -2.15 24.22
CA LYS A 846 -17.87 -1.84 25.65
C LYS A 846 -16.46 -2.05 26.20
N THR A 847 -15.51 -2.42 25.36
CA THR A 847 -14.14 -2.70 25.80
C THR A 847 -13.35 -1.41 26.00
N ALA A 848 -12.29 -1.45 26.81
CA ALA A 848 -11.34 -0.36 26.93
C ALA A 848 -10.78 0.05 25.56
N GLY A 849 -10.55 1.35 25.38
CA GLY A 849 -10.01 1.94 24.16
C GLY A 849 -10.94 2.90 23.45
N THR A 850 -10.48 3.36 22.30
CA THR A 850 -11.23 4.28 21.43
C THR A 850 -12.01 3.53 20.37
N HIS A 851 -13.26 3.93 20.19
CA HIS A 851 -14.22 3.30 19.30
C HIS A 851 -14.84 4.32 18.36
N ARG A 852 -15.23 3.88 17.17
CA ARG A 852 -15.96 4.68 16.20
C ARG A 852 -17.36 4.12 16.02
N ALA A 853 -18.36 4.94 16.31
CA ALA A 853 -19.75 4.72 15.97
C ALA A 853 -20.15 5.56 14.75
N VAL A 854 -21.12 5.08 13.97
CA VAL A 854 -21.60 5.77 12.77
C VAL A 854 -23.10 5.89 12.83
N TRP A 855 -23.60 7.12 12.77
CA TRP A 855 -25.02 7.39 12.52
C TRP A 855 -25.23 7.67 11.03
N GLY A 856 -26.01 6.81 10.36
CA GLY A 856 -26.33 6.90 8.93
C GLY A 856 -27.17 8.11 8.51
N LEU A 857 -27.35 9.11 9.39
CA LEU A 857 -28.16 10.31 9.18
C LEU A 857 -29.62 10.01 8.86
N THR A 858 -30.18 9.05 9.57
CA THR A 858 -31.57 8.62 9.44
C THR A 858 -32.23 8.47 10.81
N TYR A 859 -33.52 8.77 10.87
CA TYR A 859 -34.37 8.57 12.03
C TYR A 859 -34.90 7.13 12.04
N PRO A 860 -35.31 6.57 13.19
CA PRO A 860 -35.88 5.23 13.29
C PRO A 860 -36.95 4.94 12.23
N ALA A 861 -36.95 3.70 11.73
CA ALA A 861 -38.03 3.25 10.87
C ALA A 861 -39.32 3.11 11.70
N PRO A 862 -40.49 3.22 11.06
CA PRO A 862 -41.76 2.83 11.69
C PRO A 862 -41.73 1.37 12.14
N THR A 863 -42.44 1.07 13.22
CA THR A 863 -42.64 -0.26 13.78
C THR A 863 -43.64 -1.03 12.92
N LEU A 864 -43.42 -2.33 12.74
CA LEU A 864 -44.37 -3.23 12.09
C LEU A 864 -44.80 -4.36 13.04
N PRO A 865 -45.99 -4.95 12.83
CA PRO A 865 -46.38 -6.16 13.52
C PRO A 865 -45.39 -7.31 13.26
N ALA A 866 -45.18 -8.17 14.26
CA ALA A 866 -44.32 -9.34 14.15
C ALA A 866 -44.74 -10.27 12.99
N GLY A 867 -43.78 -10.73 12.21
CA GLY A 867 -44.01 -11.61 11.04
C GLY A 867 -44.41 -10.91 9.75
N THR A 868 -44.43 -9.57 9.71
CA THR A 868 -44.69 -8.80 8.48
C THR A 868 -43.53 -8.93 7.51
N ILE A 869 -43.81 -9.34 6.26
CA ILE A 869 -42.81 -9.46 5.19
C ILE A 869 -42.95 -8.27 4.25
N ILE A 870 -41.91 -7.45 4.13
CA ILE A 870 -41.85 -6.36 3.15
C ILE A 870 -40.75 -6.62 2.12
N PHE A 871 -41.11 -6.51 0.85
CA PHE A 871 -40.17 -6.51 -0.26
C PHE A 871 -39.83 -5.05 -0.63
N GLY A 872 -38.88 -4.45 0.10
CA GLY A 872 -38.51 -3.03 0.01
C GLY A 872 -37.90 -2.51 1.32
N THR A 873 -37.66 -1.19 1.42
CA THR A 873 -37.31 -0.53 2.69
C THR A 873 -38.55 0.14 3.27
N LEU A 874 -38.76 0.05 4.59
CA LEU A 874 -39.76 0.85 5.32
C LEU A 874 -39.47 2.35 5.24
N GLY A 875 -38.25 2.72 4.83
CA GLY A 875 -37.80 4.10 4.69
C GLY A 875 -37.52 4.70 6.06
N GLN A 876 -36.25 4.69 6.47
CA GLN A 876 -35.84 5.53 7.59
C GLN A 876 -35.83 7.00 7.14
N PRO A 877 -36.56 7.92 7.79
CA PRO A 877 -36.58 9.32 7.39
C PRO A 877 -35.17 9.91 7.44
N PRO A 878 -34.61 10.42 6.32
CA PRO A 878 -33.29 11.02 6.32
C PRO A 878 -33.31 12.32 7.11
N ALA A 879 -32.28 12.52 7.93
CA ALA A 879 -32.08 13.73 8.71
C ALA A 879 -31.91 14.95 7.78
N PRO A 880 -32.60 16.09 8.03
CA PRO A 880 -32.35 17.33 7.31
C PRO A 880 -30.97 17.92 7.61
N PRO A 881 -30.35 18.66 6.67
CA PRO A 881 -29.20 19.49 7.01
C PRO A 881 -29.56 20.48 8.12
N GLY A 882 -28.70 20.63 9.12
CA GLY A 882 -28.97 21.39 10.33
C GLY A 882 -27.96 21.15 11.44
N GLN A 883 -28.24 21.73 12.61
CA GLN A 883 -27.46 21.52 13.82
C GLN A 883 -28.00 20.34 14.61
N TYR A 884 -27.09 19.53 15.13
CA TYR A 884 -27.36 18.36 15.95
C TYR A 884 -26.42 18.36 17.16
N ALA A 885 -26.79 17.61 18.19
CA ALA A 885 -25.90 17.31 19.31
C ALA A 885 -25.85 15.80 19.52
N VAL A 886 -24.72 15.30 20.02
CA VAL A 886 -24.59 13.92 20.48
C VAL A 886 -24.12 13.93 21.92
N SER A 887 -24.67 13.06 22.75
CA SER A 887 -24.24 12.85 24.13
C SER A 887 -23.88 11.38 24.36
N LEU A 888 -22.72 11.15 24.99
CA LEU A 888 -22.28 9.83 25.43
C LEU A 888 -22.79 9.60 26.85
N SER A 889 -23.47 8.47 27.04
CA SER A 889 -23.92 7.96 28.33
C SER A 889 -23.23 6.63 28.61
N VAL A 890 -22.68 6.48 29.82
CA VAL A 890 -22.04 5.25 30.29
C VAL A 890 -22.69 4.86 31.61
N GLU A 891 -23.25 3.65 31.66
CA GLU A 891 -24.03 3.13 32.80
C GLU A 891 -25.20 4.04 33.22
N GLY A 892 -25.75 4.79 32.27
CA GLY A 892 -26.88 5.70 32.48
C GLY A 892 -26.51 7.14 32.85
N GLU A 893 -25.22 7.44 33.04
CA GLU A 893 -24.73 8.78 33.33
C GLU A 893 -24.14 9.44 32.08
N VAL A 894 -24.55 10.68 31.79
CA VAL A 894 -24.02 11.44 30.64
C VAL A 894 -22.60 11.93 30.96
N VAL A 895 -21.61 11.38 30.25
CA VAL A 895 -20.18 11.68 30.47
C VAL A 895 -19.64 12.77 29.54
N GLY A 896 -20.32 13.07 28.44
CA GLY A 896 -19.92 14.13 27.51
C GLY A 896 -20.98 14.45 26.47
N SER A 897 -20.92 15.66 25.90
CA SER A 897 -21.79 16.06 24.79
C SER A 897 -21.08 17.01 23.83
N GLU A 898 -21.32 16.81 22.54
CA GLU A 898 -20.71 17.58 21.45
C GLU A 898 -21.78 18.03 20.45
N SER A 899 -21.61 19.24 19.90
CA SER A 899 -22.48 19.77 18.84
C SER A 899 -21.81 19.60 17.47
N PHE A 900 -22.59 19.28 16.45
CA PHE A 900 -22.09 19.12 15.09
C PHE A 900 -23.12 19.53 14.04
N GLU A 901 -22.62 19.80 12.83
CA GLU A 901 -23.42 20.23 11.69
C GLU A 901 -23.58 19.09 10.69
N VAL A 902 -24.81 18.87 10.22
CA VAL A 902 -25.10 18.09 9.01
C VAL A 902 -25.28 19.07 7.85
N ARG A 903 -24.42 18.99 6.86
CA ARG A 903 -24.40 19.86 5.67
C ARG A 903 -25.15 19.23 4.50
N PRO A 904 -25.75 20.03 3.60
CA PRO A 904 -26.28 19.50 2.34
C PRO A 904 -25.15 18.97 1.46
N ASP A 905 -25.46 18.00 0.59
CA ASP A 905 -24.53 17.58 -0.46
C ASP A 905 -24.24 18.76 -1.41
N PRO A 906 -23.00 19.28 -1.49
CA PRO A 906 -22.68 20.45 -2.30
C PRO A 906 -22.84 20.21 -3.81
N ARG A 907 -23.00 18.96 -4.25
CA ARG A 907 -23.28 18.60 -5.65
C ARG A 907 -24.76 18.79 -6.02
N VAL A 908 -25.64 18.90 -5.04
CA VAL A 908 -27.09 18.93 -5.22
C VAL A 908 -27.62 20.32 -4.87
N PRO A 909 -28.20 21.06 -5.83
CA PRO A 909 -28.68 22.43 -5.60
C PRO A 909 -30.07 22.47 -4.94
N THR A 910 -30.29 21.66 -3.91
CA THR A 910 -31.56 21.59 -3.18
C THR A 910 -31.53 22.54 -1.97
N PRO A 911 -32.51 23.45 -1.82
CA PRO A 911 -32.62 24.30 -0.64
C PRO A 911 -32.82 23.50 0.65
N VAL A 912 -32.23 23.96 1.77
CA VAL A 912 -32.39 23.34 3.09
C VAL A 912 -33.86 23.18 3.49
N ALA A 913 -34.72 24.13 3.12
CA ALA A 913 -36.15 24.09 3.43
C ALA A 913 -36.87 22.85 2.82
N ASP A 914 -36.45 22.39 1.65
CA ASP A 914 -37.06 21.24 0.99
C ASP A 914 -36.64 19.93 1.65
N TYR A 915 -35.39 19.84 2.13
CA TYR A 915 -34.93 18.72 2.95
C TYR A 915 -35.72 18.60 4.25
N VAL A 916 -36.01 19.73 4.91
CA VAL A 916 -36.85 19.78 6.13
C VAL A 916 -38.29 19.39 5.82
N ALA A 917 -38.85 19.88 4.71
CA ALA A 917 -40.20 19.52 4.28
C ALA A 917 -40.34 18.01 3.97
N GLN A 918 -39.33 17.43 3.29
CA GLN A 918 -39.27 16.00 3.03
C GLN A 918 -39.21 15.19 4.33
N HIS A 919 -38.33 15.58 5.26
CA HIS A 919 -38.19 14.90 6.54
C HIS A 919 -39.51 14.88 7.32
N ARG A 920 -40.15 16.05 7.48
CA ARG A 920 -41.45 16.15 8.16
C ARG A 920 -42.53 15.27 7.51
N PHE A 921 -42.61 15.27 6.17
CA PHE A 921 -43.56 14.42 5.46
C PHE A 921 -43.34 12.93 5.74
N LEU A 922 -42.08 12.49 5.81
CA LEU A 922 -41.74 11.10 6.08
C LEU A 922 -41.99 10.72 7.55
N GLU A 923 -41.76 11.62 8.50
CA GLU A 923 -42.15 11.42 9.90
C GLU A 923 -43.67 11.33 10.07
N ASP A 924 -44.44 12.22 9.43
CA ASP A 924 -45.90 12.20 9.44
C ASP A 924 -46.44 10.87 8.89
N LEU A 925 -45.84 10.39 7.78
CA LEU A 925 -46.15 9.09 7.19
C LEU A 925 -45.77 7.93 8.10
N GLY A 926 -44.59 8.00 8.72
CA GLY A 926 -44.12 7.01 9.68
C GLY A 926 -45.07 6.86 10.86
N GLY A 927 -45.51 7.98 11.44
CA GLY A 927 -46.50 7.98 12.51
C GLY A 927 -47.87 7.43 12.09
N ILE A 928 -48.25 7.51 10.81
CA ILE A 928 -49.44 6.81 10.29
C ILE A 928 -49.20 5.30 10.29
N ILE A 929 -48.04 4.85 9.80
CA ILE A 929 -47.68 3.43 9.73
C ILE A 929 -47.59 2.82 11.14
N ASP A 930 -46.99 3.52 12.10
CA ASP A 930 -46.93 3.07 13.50
C ASP A 930 -48.33 2.85 14.06
N ARG A 931 -49.24 3.82 13.88
CA ARG A 931 -50.63 3.69 14.37
C ARG A 931 -51.37 2.51 13.72
N LEU A 932 -51.18 2.28 12.43
CA LEU A 932 -51.78 1.14 11.74
C LEU A 932 -51.18 -0.18 12.26
N SER A 933 -49.86 -0.21 12.47
CA SER A 933 -49.13 -1.37 12.98
C SER A 933 -49.52 -1.72 14.41
N ASP A 934 -49.67 -0.74 15.29
CA ASP A 934 -50.18 -0.92 16.65
C ASP A 934 -51.60 -1.50 16.62
N GLN A 935 -52.47 -0.96 15.76
CA GLN A 935 -53.84 -1.47 15.60
C GLN A 935 -53.86 -2.92 15.08
N THR A 936 -53.03 -3.24 14.08
CA THR A 936 -52.90 -4.62 13.59
C THR A 936 -52.33 -5.55 14.65
N GLY A 937 -51.33 -5.10 15.41
CA GLY A 937 -50.73 -5.84 16.53
C GLY A 937 -51.75 -6.14 17.63
N ASP A 938 -52.57 -5.15 18.00
CA ASP A 938 -53.67 -5.30 18.97
C ASP A 938 -54.71 -6.32 18.47
N LEU A 939 -55.08 -6.28 17.18
CA LEU A 939 -55.99 -7.26 16.57
C LEU A 939 -55.40 -8.68 16.59
N MET A 940 -54.12 -8.83 16.25
CA MET A 940 -53.41 -10.10 16.29
C MET A 940 -53.32 -10.65 17.71
N SER A 941 -52.99 -9.80 18.69
CA SER A 941 -52.95 -10.15 20.11
C SER A 941 -54.33 -10.59 20.62
N ALA A 942 -55.39 -9.86 20.27
CA ALA A 942 -56.76 -10.23 20.61
C ALA A 942 -57.14 -11.59 20.02
N ARG A 943 -56.77 -11.87 18.76
CA ARG A 943 -57.03 -13.17 18.12
C ARG A 943 -56.27 -14.30 18.81
N ALA A 944 -55.00 -14.10 19.12
CA ALA A 944 -54.19 -15.08 19.85
C ALA A 944 -54.77 -15.37 21.25
N GLN A 945 -55.30 -14.37 21.95
CA GLN A 945 -55.99 -14.55 23.22
C GLN A 945 -57.29 -15.34 23.07
N VAL A 946 -58.07 -15.09 22.02
CA VAL A 946 -59.28 -15.88 21.71
C VAL A 946 -58.92 -17.34 21.43
N GLU A 947 -57.91 -17.59 20.61
CA GLU A 947 -57.41 -18.94 20.31
C GLU A 947 -56.91 -19.66 21.58
N ALA A 948 -56.11 -18.98 22.41
CA ALA A 948 -55.61 -19.53 23.66
C ALA A 948 -56.73 -19.86 24.66
N LEU A 949 -57.70 -18.95 24.82
CA LEU A 949 -58.88 -19.17 25.67
C LEU A 949 -59.73 -20.35 25.18
N THR A 950 -59.85 -20.50 23.86
CA THR A 950 -60.58 -21.62 23.26
C THR A 950 -59.84 -22.95 23.48
N GLY A 951 -58.52 -22.97 23.33
CA GLY A 951 -57.69 -24.15 23.65
C GLY A 951 -57.76 -24.58 25.11
N LEU A 952 -57.93 -23.63 26.04
CA LEU A 952 -58.10 -23.94 27.48
C LEU A 952 -59.46 -24.58 27.81
N THR A 953 -60.46 -24.52 26.93
CA THR A 953 -61.77 -25.16 27.18
C THR A 953 -61.70 -26.68 27.25
N ASP A 954 -60.69 -27.28 26.61
CA ASP A 954 -60.41 -28.72 26.69
C ASP A 954 -59.80 -29.10 28.04
N GLU A 955 -58.96 -28.22 28.60
CA GLU A 955 -58.30 -28.43 29.90
C GLU A 955 -59.21 -28.10 31.10
N ALA A 956 -60.21 -27.24 30.89
CA ALA A 956 -61.12 -26.76 31.94
C ALA A 956 -62.25 -27.74 32.32
N GLY A 957 -62.41 -28.87 31.62
CA GLY A 957 -63.43 -29.89 31.92
C GLY A 957 -64.88 -29.44 31.64
N LEU A 958 -65.07 -28.55 30.66
CA LEU A 958 -66.38 -28.07 30.24
C LEU A 958 -67.20 -29.17 29.55
N SER A 959 -68.54 -29.04 29.56
CA SER A 959 -69.42 -29.95 28.82
C SER A 959 -69.31 -29.73 27.30
N GLU A 960 -69.58 -30.75 26.47
CA GLU A 960 -69.50 -30.62 25.01
C GLU A 960 -70.38 -29.47 24.47
N ASP A 961 -71.55 -29.25 25.07
CA ASP A 961 -72.45 -28.15 24.70
C ASP A 961 -71.86 -26.76 25.05
N ASP A 962 -71.18 -26.65 26.19
CA ASP A 962 -70.53 -25.39 26.61
C ASP A 962 -69.29 -25.11 25.76
N GLN A 963 -68.50 -26.14 25.43
CA GLN A 963 -67.36 -26.02 24.50
C GLN A 963 -67.82 -25.56 23.12
N ALA A 964 -68.90 -26.15 22.59
CA ALA A 964 -69.47 -25.74 21.30
C ALA A 964 -69.97 -24.29 21.31
N GLN A 965 -70.54 -23.81 22.42
CA GLN A 965 -70.95 -22.40 22.55
C GLN A 965 -69.75 -21.45 22.61
N VAL A 966 -68.71 -21.79 23.37
CA VAL A 966 -67.47 -20.98 23.41
C VAL A 966 -66.80 -20.95 22.04
N GLN A 967 -66.71 -22.09 21.35
CA GLN A 967 -66.16 -22.15 20.00
C GLN A 967 -66.96 -21.28 19.01
N ALA A 968 -68.30 -21.34 19.02
CA ALA A 968 -69.12 -20.52 18.13
C ALA A 968 -68.97 -19.00 18.40
N ALA A 969 -68.80 -18.61 19.67
CA ALA A 969 -68.52 -17.23 20.04
C ALA A 969 -67.11 -16.80 19.63
N ALA A 970 -66.12 -17.67 19.79
CA ALA A 970 -64.74 -17.48 19.34
C ALA A 970 -64.67 -17.30 17.82
N ASP A 971 -65.31 -18.18 17.05
CA ASP A 971 -65.36 -18.09 15.58
C ASP A 971 -66.00 -16.78 15.10
N SER A 972 -67.09 -16.36 15.75
CA SER A 972 -67.77 -15.08 15.45
C SER A 972 -66.88 -13.87 15.73
N LEU A 973 -66.17 -13.86 16.85
CA LEU A 973 -65.27 -12.78 17.23
C LEU A 973 -64.03 -12.76 16.33
N THR A 974 -63.41 -13.92 16.09
CA THR A 974 -62.29 -14.07 15.15
C THR A 974 -62.66 -13.60 13.76
N GLY A 975 -63.85 -13.94 13.24
CA GLY A 975 -64.32 -13.45 11.94
C GLY A 975 -64.43 -11.92 11.86
N LYS A 976 -64.88 -11.26 12.94
CA LYS A 976 -64.92 -9.79 13.02
C LYS A 976 -63.53 -9.16 13.10
N LEU A 977 -62.64 -9.76 13.90
CA LEU A 977 -61.25 -9.32 14.04
C LEU A 977 -60.50 -9.44 12.70
N THR A 978 -60.68 -10.54 11.98
CA THR A 978 -60.13 -10.73 10.63
C THR A 978 -60.68 -9.70 9.64
N GLY A 979 -61.99 -9.44 9.66
CA GLY A 979 -62.58 -8.43 8.77
C GLY A 979 -62.04 -7.01 9.00
N LEU A 980 -61.79 -6.64 10.26
CA LEU A 980 -61.13 -5.37 10.60
C LEU A 980 -59.65 -5.36 10.17
N GLN A 981 -58.96 -6.49 10.33
CA GLN A 981 -57.56 -6.62 9.89
C GLN A 981 -57.43 -6.53 8.37
N GLU A 982 -58.41 -7.00 7.59
CA GLU A 982 -58.41 -6.88 6.12
C GLU A 982 -58.74 -5.45 5.62
N GLU A 983 -59.42 -4.64 6.45
CA GLU A 983 -59.75 -3.24 6.12
C GLU A 983 -58.57 -2.29 6.36
N ILE A 984 -57.71 -2.62 7.35
CA ILE A 984 -56.44 -1.94 7.65
C ILE A 984 -55.38 -2.36 6.63
#